data_AF-A0A359LVK7-F1
#
_entry.id   AF-A0A359LVK7-F1
#
_cell.length_a   1.000
_cell.length_b   1.000
_cell.length_c   1.000
_cell.angle_alpha   90.00
_cell.angle_beta   90.00
_cell.angle_gamma   90.00
#
_symmetry.space_group_name_H-M   'P 1'
#
loop_
_entity.id
_entity.type
_entity.pdbx_description
1 polymer ?
#
loop_
_entity_poly.entity_id
_entity_poly.type
_entity_poly.pdbx_seq_one_letter_code
_entity_poly.pdbx_strand_id
1 'polypeptide(L)'
;MPRKFELYLDRSGTELEEIIAAVEAAKKSTQSVDNQPHYKGYVAGDFNTAFRYELADDTGKNVARAGLADLDICLPYTLAFVPELESVEYPGHLVRLKEPDEERVDGDVQFLSVTTADSEGDTVTSTIAILSKGLTTIAMPVEQTDEGVRLLPLAGALPRLFCDFPLLGTELFPFPVVINNPTFNPTDARDGLFLTQTQRADPPSDHNRAVIKEALDLYLALLKCASKNSWRNLHLLAVARPIPISLTWVNQNWYRDEILKPIRDTLLRTKVVRTAANTMAPIQVADGKKYALFPSGSTKEVRRGIWRCGRSWFPERLPALSDVELWEDILWPECGKLTLDQLAAFIENEGAIATLTAKLKGKEAHAWLNEFYATLKLSEPEFLSVVAKRAIFPNQNGTFAKKAELSLDSGNIDPILLDILKLLGTDLREELLSTDVVADLDGLAEKDEAYVVKEISAAIDEYTNDKSVARHYRLAFDRLLRWFRENPARAKALFPSLYRNKHHLYDEDEIVENIERAEQLNELLKHYNVKTVAELHTAIEKQTGGSKLLPVTEEIIASLGITSVEEWKMALEDKNLKALFAHESTPTADMFVYAQTLIQHAKDNVVAHLRTLDEYDLSDMDETAVTVLAGVKHNGRDVQIVVRPAYDGTVIIYYQSEQDVLDYEDHELWVDTGADVRRITFGHILKTTEIRRFPI
;
A
#
# COMPACT_ATOMS: atom_id res chain seq x y z
N MET A 1 -79.04 -10.43 2.81
CA MET A 1 -78.67 -9.45 1.76
C MET A 1 -78.07 -8.22 2.44
N PRO A 2 -77.07 -7.59 1.82
CA PRO A 2 -76.34 -6.46 2.40
C PRO A 2 -77.26 -5.26 2.65
N ARG A 3 -76.86 -4.39 3.58
CA ARG A 3 -77.56 -3.16 3.94
C ARG A 3 -76.58 -2.00 3.85
N LYS A 4 -77.07 -0.85 3.41
CA LYS A 4 -76.29 0.39 3.39
C LYS A 4 -76.47 1.08 4.73
N PHE A 5 -75.41 1.64 5.29
CA PHE A 5 -75.48 2.52 6.44
C PHE A 5 -74.48 3.66 6.26
N GLU A 6 -74.68 4.73 7.02
CA GLU A 6 -73.75 5.85 7.12
C GLU A 6 -73.49 6.08 8.60
N LEU A 7 -72.22 6.22 8.97
CA LEU A 7 -71.78 6.41 10.34
C LEU A 7 -70.96 7.70 10.39
N TYR A 8 -71.48 8.70 11.08
CA TYR A 8 -70.73 9.91 11.40
C TYR A 8 -70.03 9.72 12.75
N LEU A 9 -68.70 9.83 12.75
CA LEU A 9 -67.88 9.69 13.95
C LEU A 9 -67.24 11.03 14.29
N ASP A 10 -67.80 11.74 15.26
CA ASP A 10 -67.24 12.98 15.76
C ASP A 10 -66.16 12.70 16.81
N ARG A 11 -64.97 13.24 16.59
CA ARG A 11 -63.82 13.18 17.51
C ARG A 11 -63.25 14.55 17.82
N SER A 12 -64.00 15.63 17.60
CA SER A 12 -63.52 16.99 17.85
C SER A 12 -63.47 17.40 19.33
N GLY A 13 -63.98 16.54 20.24
CA GLY A 13 -63.91 16.77 21.69
C GLY A 13 -62.47 16.89 22.17
N THR A 14 -62.22 17.81 23.10
CA THR A 14 -60.87 18.05 23.64
C THR A 14 -60.57 17.18 24.86
N GLU A 15 -61.62 16.69 25.53
CA GLU A 15 -61.52 15.80 26.69
C GLU A 15 -61.90 14.36 26.33
N LEU A 16 -61.26 13.38 26.97
CA LEU A 16 -61.48 11.95 26.69
C LEU A 16 -62.96 11.54 26.87
N GLU A 17 -63.63 12.10 27.86
CA GLU A 17 -65.05 11.83 28.14
C GLU A 17 -65.98 12.28 27.00
N GLU A 18 -65.69 13.43 26.39
CA GLU A 18 -66.47 13.97 25.25
C GLU A 18 -66.31 13.07 24.02
N ILE A 19 -65.08 12.63 23.75
CA ILE A 19 -64.78 11.70 22.65
C ILE A 19 -65.50 10.36 22.87
N ILE A 20 -65.47 9.82 24.10
CA ILE A 20 -66.17 8.57 24.44
C ILE A 20 -67.67 8.72 24.21
N ALA A 21 -68.28 9.80 24.69
CA ALA A 21 -69.72 10.05 24.51
C ALA A 21 -70.11 10.16 23.04
N ALA A 22 -69.31 10.85 22.21
CA ALA A 22 -69.54 10.98 20.78
C ALA A 22 -69.42 9.63 20.04
N VAL A 23 -68.43 8.81 20.40
CA VAL A 23 -68.27 7.44 19.87
C VAL A 23 -69.45 6.55 20.25
N GLU A 24 -69.93 6.63 21.49
CA GLU A 24 -71.12 5.88 21.93
C GLU A 24 -72.39 6.31 21.19
N ALA A 25 -72.57 7.60 20.96
CA ALA A 25 -73.69 8.13 20.18
C ALA A 25 -73.65 7.64 18.71
N ALA A 26 -72.48 7.69 18.09
CA ALA A 26 -72.24 7.14 16.75
C ALA A 26 -72.58 5.64 16.72
N LYS A 27 -72.13 4.85 17.71
CA LYS A 27 -72.46 3.42 17.80
C LYS A 27 -73.96 3.17 17.93
N LYS A 28 -74.69 3.95 18.76
CA LYS A 28 -76.15 3.84 18.89
C LYS A 28 -76.87 4.08 17.56
N SER A 29 -76.38 5.01 16.73
CA SER A 29 -76.99 5.30 15.41
C SER A 29 -77.03 4.06 14.49
N THR A 30 -76.03 3.17 14.60
CA THR A 30 -75.92 1.95 13.79
C THR A 30 -76.79 0.78 14.27
N GLN A 31 -77.37 0.84 15.47
CA GLN A 31 -78.19 -0.26 16.01
C GLN A 31 -79.48 -0.49 15.20
N SER A 32 -79.92 0.50 14.41
CA SER A 32 -81.11 0.41 13.56
C SER A 32 -80.85 -0.19 12.17
N VAL A 33 -79.59 -0.51 11.83
CA VAL A 33 -79.22 -1.11 10.53
C VAL A 33 -79.94 -2.46 10.34
N ASP A 34 -80.13 -3.21 11.44
CA ASP A 34 -81.20 -4.18 11.75
C ASP A 34 -82.48 -4.15 10.90
N ASN A 35 -82.97 -2.93 10.69
CA ASN A 35 -84.33 -2.67 10.22
C ASN A 35 -84.34 -2.00 8.83
N GLN A 36 -83.17 -1.77 8.24
CA GLN A 36 -83.07 -1.11 6.94
C GLN A 36 -83.35 -2.08 5.78
N PRO A 37 -83.92 -1.57 4.67
CA PRO A 37 -84.17 -2.39 3.48
C PRO A 37 -82.87 -2.92 2.89
N HIS A 38 -82.96 -4.04 2.18
CA HIS A 38 -81.80 -4.62 1.50
C HIS A 38 -81.27 -3.67 0.42
N TYR A 39 -79.96 -3.46 0.43
CA TYR A 39 -79.28 -2.64 -0.55
C TYR A 39 -79.01 -3.47 -1.82
N LYS A 40 -79.67 -3.09 -2.91
CA LYS A 40 -79.59 -3.79 -4.21
C LYS A 40 -78.38 -3.39 -5.06
N GLY A 41 -77.68 -2.33 -4.67
CA GLY A 41 -76.49 -1.83 -5.39
C GLY A 41 -75.17 -2.42 -4.91
N TYR A 42 -75.20 -3.40 -4.00
CA TYR A 42 -73.98 -4.07 -3.56
C TYR A 42 -73.42 -4.95 -4.67
N VAL A 43 -72.16 -4.77 -5.00
CA VAL A 43 -71.44 -5.58 -5.99
C VAL A 43 -70.33 -6.33 -5.26
N ALA A 44 -70.43 -7.65 -5.18
CA ALA A 44 -69.41 -8.46 -4.52
C ALA A 44 -68.06 -8.29 -5.24
N GLY A 45 -67.00 -7.99 -4.48
CA GLY A 45 -65.65 -7.73 -5.02
C GLY A 45 -65.37 -6.26 -5.37
N ASP A 46 -66.38 -5.38 -5.33
CA ASP A 46 -66.21 -3.95 -5.60
C ASP A 46 -65.99 -3.12 -4.30
N PHE A 47 -65.56 -1.87 -4.44
CA PHE A 47 -65.35 -0.93 -3.33
C PHE A 47 -66.69 -0.41 -2.77
N ASN A 48 -67.33 -1.22 -1.92
CA ASN A 48 -68.64 -0.91 -1.34
C ASN A 48 -68.59 0.01 -0.09
N THR A 49 -67.39 0.34 0.40
CA THR A 49 -67.18 1.13 1.62
C THR A 49 -66.42 2.40 1.28
N ALA A 50 -66.90 3.55 1.76
CA ALA A 50 -66.24 4.84 1.59
C ALA A 50 -66.09 5.53 2.94
N PHE A 51 -64.95 6.20 3.13
CA PHE A 51 -64.67 7.03 4.31
C PHE A 51 -64.50 8.47 3.85
N ARG A 52 -65.05 9.42 4.61
CA ARG A 52 -64.91 10.85 4.34
C ARG A 52 -64.42 11.56 5.59
N TYR A 53 -63.36 12.34 5.43
CA TYR A 53 -62.81 13.19 6.48
C TYR A 53 -62.95 14.64 6.03
N GLU A 54 -63.56 15.48 6.87
CA GLU A 54 -63.68 16.92 6.59
C GLU A 54 -62.48 17.67 7.15
N LEU A 55 -61.71 18.30 6.27
CA LEU A 55 -60.55 19.13 6.64
C LEU A 55 -61.03 20.57 6.89
N ALA A 56 -61.52 20.82 8.11
CA ALA A 56 -62.16 22.09 8.47
C ALA A 56 -61.20 23.27 8.59
N ASP A 57 -59.92 23.01 8.90
CA ASP A 57 -58.91 24.03 9.16
C ASP A 57 -57.62 23.82 8.33
N ASP A 58 -56.73 24.80 8.39
CA ASP A 58 -55.47 24.72 7.64
C ASP A 58 -54.50 23.69 8.25
N THR A 59 -54.63 23.37 9.55
CA THR A 59 -53.89 22.29 10.19
C THR A 59 -54.22 20.94 9.54
N GLY A 60 -55.51 20.59 9.42
CA GLY A 60 -55.94 19.36 8.78
C GLY A 60 -55.49 19.25 7.31
N LYS A 61 -55.56 20.36 6.56
CA LYS A 61 -55.02 20.40 5.18
C LYS A 61 -53.52 20.17 5.13
N ASN A 62 -52.76 20.75 6.05
CA ASN A 62 -51.31 20.56 6.10
C ASN A 62 -50.93 19.13 6.50
N VAL A 63 -51.65 18.53 7.46
CA VAL A 63 -51.49 17.11 7.83
C VAL A 63 -51.81 16.20 6.66
N ALA A 64 -52.90 16.45 5.92
CA ALA A 64 -53.24 15.65 4.73
C ALA A 64 -52.18 15.75 3.64
N ARG A 65 -51.61 16.95 3.40
CA ARG A 65 -50.49 17.12 2.46
C ARG A 65 -49.24 16.38 2.89
N ALA A 66 -48.90 16.43 4.19
CA ALA A 66 -47.78 15.66 4.74
C ALA A 66 -48.01 14.15 4.56
N GLY A 67 -49.22 13.66 4.86
CA GLY A 67 -49.57 12.26 4.68
C GLY A 67 -49.50 11.78 3.23
N LEU A 68 -49.81 12.63 2.24
CA LEU A 68 -49.60 12.30 0.82
C LEU A 68 -48.10 12.18 0.48
N ALA A 69 -47.26 13.08 0.99
CA ALA A 69 -45.82 12.98 0.80
C ALA A 69 -45.23 11.73 1.48
N ASP A 70 -45.71 11.36 2.67
CA ASP A 70 -45.31 10.14 3.37
C ASP A 70 -45.78 8.89 2.61
N LEU A 71 -46.97 8.94 2.01
CA LEU A 71 -47.49 7.87 1.15
C LEU A 71 -46.57 7.62 -0.04
N ASP A 72 -46.13 8.66 -0.75
CA ASP A 72 -45.22 8.54 -1.89
C ASP A 72 -43.91 7.80 -1.51
N ILE A 73 -43.39 8.07 -0.31
CA ILE A 73 -42.14 7.48 0.19
C ILE A 73 -42.34 6.04 0.66
N CYS A 74 -43.46 5.75 1.33
CA CYS A 74 -43.69 4.46 1.99
C CYS A 74 -44.33 3.41 1.07
N LEU A 75 -45.14 3.82 0.10
CA LEU A 75 -45.96 2.94 -0.73
C LEU A 75 -45.15 1.87 -1.48
N PRO A 76 -43.94 2.16 -2.03
CA PRO A 76 -43.10 1.11 -2.61
C PRO A 76 -42.72 0.00 -1.63
N TYR A 77 -42.49 0.34 -0.36
CA TYR A 77 -42.17 -0.64 0.67
C TYR A 77 -43.41 -1.41 1.11
N THR A 78 -44.56 -0.75 1.26
CA THR A 78 -45.83 -1.43 1.57
C THR A 78 -46.20 -2.45 0.49
N LEU A 79 -46.09 -2.11 -0.79
CA LEU A 79 -46.32 -3.05 -1.90
C LEU A 79 -45.30 -4.19 -1.90
N ALA A 80 -44.03 -3.92 -1.55
CA ALA A 80 -43.03 -4.98 -1.41
C ALA A 80 -43.36 -5.92 -0.25
N PHE A 81 -43.87 -5.40 0.88
CA PHE A 81 -44.17 -6.18 2.08
C PHE A 81 -45.49 -6.94 2.04
N VAL A 82 -46.52 -6.37 1.43
CA VAL A 82 -47.90 -6.92 1.41
C VAL A 82 -48.22 -7.45 0.01
N PRO A 83 -47.96 -8.74 -0.28
CA PRO A 83 -48.16 -9.32 -1.60
C PRO A 83 -49.62 -9.31 -2.07
N GLU A 84 -50.58 -9.18 -1.17
CA GLU A 84 -52.00 -9.07 -1.47
C GLU A 84 -52.39 -7.73 -2.11
N LEU A 85 -51.51 -6.72 -2.05
CA LEU A 85 -51.72 -5.41 -2.68
C LEU A 85 -51.01 -5.36 -4.04
N GLU A 86 -51.79 -5.45 -5.11
CA GLU A 86 -51.27 -5.41 -6.49
C GLU A 86 -50.95 -3.97 -6.94
N SER A 87 -51.84 -3.03 -6.61
CA SER A 87 -51.69 -1.62 -7.00
C SER A 87 -52.47 -0.67 -6.10
N VAL A 88 -52.05 0.59 -6.09
CA VAL A 88 -52.72 1.68 -5.40
C VAL A 88 -52.84 2.87 -6.36
N GLU A 89 -54.05 3.41 -6.49
CA GLU A 89 -54.36 4.58 -7.31
C GLU A 89 -54.83 5.73 -6.41
N TYR A 90 -54.24 6.91 -6.59
CA TYR A 90 -54.63 8.15 -5.92
C TYR A 90 -54.43 9.32 -6.91
N PRO A 91 -54.94 10.54 -6.63
CA PRO A 91 -55.03 11.58 -7.64
C PRO A 91 -53.72 11.83 -8.41
N GLY A 92 -53.75 11.52 -9.71
CA GLY A 92 -52.64 11.70 -10.64
C GLY A 92 -51.51 10.66 -10.55
N HIS A 93 -51.68 9.58 -9.78
CA HIS A 93 -50.64 8.59 -9.53
C HIS A 93 -51.21 7.17 -9.47
N LEU A 94 -50.53 6.25 -10.14
CA LEU A 94 -50.82 4.82 -10.11
C LEU A 94 -49.52 4.08 -9.77
N VAL A 95 -49.48 3.45 -8.60
CA VAL A 95 -48.31 2.70 -8.14
C VAL A 95 -48.62 1.21 -8.19
N ARG A 96 -47.77 0.44 -8.86
CA ARG A 96 -47.95 -1.00 -9.06
C ARG A 96 -46.70 -1.77 -8.70
N LEU A 97 -46.90 -2.91 -8.04
CA LEU A 97 -45.85 -3.91 -7.95
C LEU A 97 -45.73 -4.60 -9.31
N LYS A 98 -44.53 -4.65 -9.87
CA LYS A 98 -44.27 -5.48 -11.05
C LYS A 98 -44.31 -6.94 -10.61
N GLU A 99 -45.03 -7.77 -11.36
CA GLU A 99 -45.04 -9.22 -11.12
C GLU A 99 -43.60 -9.74 -11.04
N PRO A 100 -43.22 -10.39 -9.93
CA PRO A 100 -41.87 -10.91 -9.81
C PRO A 100 -41.69 -12.08 -10.79
N ASP A 101 -40.50 -12.15 -11.41
CA ASP A 101 -40.17 -13.23 -12.36
C ASP A 101 -40.04 -14.61 -11.65
N GLU A 102 -39.89 -14.62 -10.32
CA GLU A 102 -39.74 -15.80 -9.48
C GLU A 102 -40.63 -15.72 -8.23
N GLU A 103 -41.07 -16.87 -7.72
CA GLU A 103 -41.80 -16.95 -6.44
C GLU A 103 -40.92 -16.52 -5.27
N ARG A 104 -41.54 -16.03 -4.18
CA ARG A 104 -40.79 -15.61 -2.99
C ARG A 104 -40.16 -16.81 -2.29
N VAL A 105 -38.82 -16.80 -2.14
CA VAL A 105 -38.06 -17.88 -1.49
C VAL A 105 -37.45 -17.38 -0.19
N ASP A 106 -37.83 -18.01 0.91
CA ASP A 106 -37.27 -17.73 2.24
C ASP A 106 -35.76 -17.99 2.27
N GLY A 107 -35.01 -17.04 2.83
CA GLY A 107 -33.56 -17.13 2.99
C GLY A 107 -32.72 -16.65 1.79
N ASP A 108 -33.34 -16.35 0.65
CA ASP A 108 -32.67 -15.83 -0.54
C ASP A 108 -32.99 -14.34 -0.76
N VAL A 109 -32.01 -13.59 -1.29
CA VAL A 109 -32.18 -12.17 -1.59
C VAL A 109 -32.92 -12.03 -2.92
N GLN A 110 -34.04 -11.33 -2.91
CA GLN A 110 -34.88 -11.12 -4.09
C GLN A 110 -35.01 -9.63 -4.40
N PHE A 111 -35.28 -9.29 -5.65
CA PHE A 111 -35.42 -7.91 -6.10
C PHE A 111 -36.85 -7.66 -6.58
N LEU A 112 -37.55 -6.74 -5.93
CA LEU A 112 -38.89 -6.32 -6.32
C LEU A 112 -38.84 -4.94 -6.96
N SER A 113 -39.50 -4.79 -8.10
CA SER A 113 -39.64 -3.50 -8.78
C SER A 113 -41.04 -2.93 -8.58
N VAL A 114 -41.11 -1.68 -8.15
CA VAL A 114 -42.36 -0.92 -8.01
C VAL A 114 -42.33 0.22 -9.01
N THR A 115 -43.37 0.32 -9.83
CA THR A 115 -43.51 1.37 -10.85
C THR A 115 -44.61 2.34 -10.43
N THR A 116 -44.26 3.62 -10.38
CA THR A 116 -45.19 4.74 -10.23
C THR A 116 -45.39 5.37 -11.60
N ALA A 117 -46.63 5.42 -12.06
CA ALA A 117 -47.05 6.15 -13.25
C ALA A 117 -47.80 7.42 -12.84
N ASP A 118 -47.46 8.56 -13.41
CA ASP A 118 -48.21 9.80 -13.19
C ASP A 118 -49.36 9.99 -14.19
N SER A 119 -50.10 11.09 -14.07
CA SER A 119 -51.21 11.43 -14.96
C SER A 119 -50.79 11.75 -16.41
N GLU A 120 -49.53 12.09 -16.65
CA GLU A 120 -48.98 12.38 -17.97
C GLU A 120 -48.47 11.10 -18.67
N GLY A 121 -48.38 9.99 -17.93
CA GLY A 121 -47.91 8.69 -18.39
C GLY A 121 -46.41 8.49 -18.19
N ASP A 122 -45.73 9.42 -17.52
CA ASP A 122 -44.33 9.24 -17.14
C ASP A 122 -44.24 8.21 -16.02
N THR A 123 -43.24 7.33 -16.13
CA THR A 123 -43.07 6.20 -15.20
C THR A 123 -41.73 6.25 -14.50
N VAL A 124 -41.76 6.08 -13.19
CA VAL A 124 -40.57 5.94 -12.33
C VAL A 124 -40.59 4.55 -11.73
N THR A 125 -39.54 3.77 -11.96
CA THR A 125 -39.41 2.42 -11.38
C THR A 125 -38.35 2.43 -10.29
N SER A 126 -38.73 2.00 -9.10
CA SER A 126 -37.84 1.79 -7.94
C SER A 126 -37.63 0.30 -7.72
N THR A 127 -36.41 -0.11 -7.39
CA THR A 127 -36.11 -1.52 -7.06
C THR A 127 -35.73 -1.65 -5.60
N ILE A 128 -36.25 -2.68 -4.93
CA ILE A 128 -36.04 -2.96 -3.51
C ILE A 128 -35.52 -4.38 -3.39
N ALA A 129 -34.35 -4.54 -2.76
CA ALA A 129 -33.86 -5.84 -2.34
C ALA A 129 -34.58 -6.26 -1.06
N ILE A 130 -35.21 -7.43 -1.08
CA ILE A 130 -35.89 -8.03 0.07
C ILE A 130 -35.22 -9.34 0.47
N LEU A 131 -35.31 -9.64 1.76
CA LEU A 131 -34.90 -10.93 2.31
C LEU A 131 -35.84 -11.29 3.46
N SER A 132 -36.43 -12.47 3.39
CA SER A 132 -37.48 -12.93 4.30
C SER A 132 -37.10 -14.23 5.00
N LYS A 133 -37.65 -14.41 6.21
CA LYS A 133 -37.68 -15.68 6.94
C LYS A 133 -38.97 -15.72 7.76
N GLY A 134 -39.87 -16.63 7.42
CA GLY A 134 -41.18 -16.69 8.02
C GLY A 134 -41.94 -15.38 7.82
N LEU A 135 -42.29 -14.70 8.92
CA LEU A 135 -43.05 -13.44 8.88
C LEU A 135 -42.16 -12.18 8.93
N THR A 136 -40.86 -12.32 9.16
CA THR A 136 -39.94 -11.17 9.20
C THR A 136 -39.35 -10.95 7.82
N THR A 137 -39.47 -9.73 7.32
CA THR A 137 -38.86 -9.31 6.05
C THR A 137 -38.05 -8.05 6.27
N ILE A 138 -36.84 -8.00 5.68
CA ILE A 138 -36.05 -6.78 5.60
C ILE A 138 -36.03 -6.25 4.18
N ALA A 139 -35.90 -4.93 4.02
CA ALA A 139 -35.84 -4.26 2.73
C ALA A 139 -34.75 -3.21 2.66
N MET A 140 -34.10 -3.12 1.51
CA MET A 140 -33.09 -2.12 1.19
C MET A 140 -33.27 -1.64 -0.26
N PRO A 141 -33.38 -0.33 -0.53
CA PRO A 141 -33.51 0.17 -1.89
C PRO A 141 -32.21 -0.01 -2.67
N VAL A 142 -32.33 -0.43 -3.91
CA VAL A 142 -31.21 -0.73 -4.80
C VAL A 142 -31.47 -0.25 -6.22
N GLU A 143 -30.38 -0.07 -6.94
CA GLU A 143 -30.37 0.15 -8.38
C GLU A 143 -29.63 -1.02 -9.03
N GLN A 144 -30.25 -1.63 -10.04
CA GLN A 144 -29.60 -2.63 -10.88
C GLN A 144 -29.04 -1.95 -12.13
N THR A 145 -27.75 -2.14 -12.38
CA THR A 145 -27.08 -1.59 -13.57
C THR A 145 -26.20 -2.68 -14.20
N ASP A 146 -25.64 -2.43 -15.38
CA ASP A 146 -24.70 -3.34 -16.05
C ASP A 146 -23.46 -3.67 -15.19
N GLU A 147 -23.05 -2.77 -14.30
CA GLU A 147 -21.93 -2.95 -13.35
C GLU A 147 -22.35 -3.70 -12.06
N GLY A 148 -23.56 -4.25 -12.01
CA GLY A 148 -24.14 -4.94 -10.86
C GLY A 148 -24.96 -4.04 -9.93
N VAL A 149 -25.31 -4.59 -8.76
CA VAL A 149 -26.23 -3.96 -7.80
C VAL A 149 -25.56 -2.82 -7.03
N ARG A 150 -26.25 -1.69 -6.94
CA ARG A 150 -25.83 -0.51 -6.17
C ARG A 150 -26.86 -0.21 -5.09
N LEU A 151 -26.43 -0.11 -3.83
CA LEU A 151 -27.28 0.32 -2.73
C LEU A 151 -27.62 1.82 -2.85
N LEU A 152 -28.87 2.15 -2.54
CA LEU A 152 -29.38 3.51 -2.47
C LEU A 152 -29.59 3.92 -1.00
N PRO A 153 -29.38 5.20 -0.64
CA PRO A 153 -29.61 5.66 0.72
C PRO A 153 -31.10 5.56 1.07
N LEU A 154 -31.38 5.20 2.32
CA LEU A 154 -32.74 5.28 2.85
C LEU A 154 -33.14 6.76 3.03
N ALA A 155 -34.33 7.12 2.55
CA ALA A 155 -34.84 8.48 2.73
C ALA A 155 -34.96 8.84 4.22
N GLY A 156 -34.72 10.10 4.55
CA GLY A 156 -34.74 10.59 5.94
C GLY A 156 -36.12 10.53 6.59
N ALA A 157 -37.18 10.73 5.80
CA ALA A 157 -38.58 10.65 6.24
C ALA A 157 -39.17 9.24 6.13
N LEU A 158 -38.42 8.25 5.64
CA LEU A 158 -38.91 6.87 5.52
C LEU A 158 -38.88 6.19 6.91
N PRO A 159 -40.02 5.68 7.40
CA PRO A 159 -40.07 4.85 8.60
C PRO A 159 -39.15 3.63 8.49
N ARG A 160 -38.55 3.20 9.60
CA ARG A 160 -37.65 2.04 9.60
C ARG A 160 -38.36 0.76 9.99
N LEU A 161 -39.54 0.87 10.57
CA LEU A 161 -40.33 -0.25 11.08
C LEU A 161 -41.73 -0.25 10.44
N PHE A 162 -42.16 -1.41 9.97
CA PHE A 162 -43.46 -1.66 9.33
C PHE A 162 -44.15 -2.83 10.05
N CYS A 163 -45.45 -2.69 10.24
CA CYS A 163 -46.36 -3.75 10.69
C CYS A 163 -47.47 -3.83 9.62
N ASP A 164 -47.10 -4.41 8.48
CA ASP A 164 -47.73 -4.33 7.14
C ASP A 164 -47.71 -2.92 6.54
N PHE A 165 -48.05 -1.94 7.35
CA PHE A 165 -48.05 -0.52 7.04
C PHE A 165 -46.97 0.20 7.87
N PRO A 166 -46.47 1.36 7.40
CA PRO A 166 -45.43 2.12 8.08
C PRO A 166 -45.84 2.52 9.51
N LEU A 167 -44.87 2.46 10.44
CA LEU A 167 -44.99 3.05 11.79
C LEU A 167 -44.37 4.46 11.78
N LEU A 168 -45.18 5.48 11.55
CA LEU A 168 -44.77 6.89 11.42
C LEU A 168 -44.21 7.41 12.74
N GLY A 169 -42.94 7.79 12.79
CA GLY A 169 -42.19 8.14 14.01
C GLY A 169 -40.96 7.24 14.25
N THR A 170 -40.76 6.22 13.41
CA THR A 170 -39.65 5.27 13.50
C THR A 170 -38.49 5.58 12.56
N GLU A 171 -38.48 6.74 11.90
CA GLU A 171 -37.48 7.15 10.90
C GLU A 171 -36.06 7.22 11.48
N LEU A 172 -35.98 7.58 12.76
CA LEU A 172 -34.72 7.72 13.52
C LEU A 172 -34.24 6.41 14.15
N PHE A 173 -34.98 5.30 14.01
CA PHE A 173 -34.54 4.01 14.52
C PHE A 173 -33.26 3.57 13.78
N PRO A 174 -32.12 3.42 14.49
CA PRO A 174 -30.78 3.36 13.86
C PRO A 174 -30.42 1.96 13.35
N PHE A 175 -31.27 1.41 12.48
CA PHE A 175 -31.06 0.11 11.83
C PHE A 175 -30.72 0.29 10.34
N PRO A 176 -29.76 -0.47 9.77
CA PRO A 176 -29.28 -0.21 8.40
C PRO A 176 -30.28 -0.51 7.27
N VAL A 177 -31.39 -1.19 7.57
CA VAL A 177 -32.42 -1.62 6.61
C VAL A 177 -33.81 -1.38 7.21
N VAL A 178 -34.83 -1.38 6.35
CA VAL A 178 -36.24 -1.32 6.79
C VAL A 178 -36.68 -2.72 7.22
N ILE A 179 -37.44 -2.82 8.30
CA ILE A 179 -37.94 -4.08 8.86
C ILE A 179 -39.46 -4.10 8.78
N ASN A 180 -40.04 -5.18 8.25
CA ASN A 180 -41.45 -5.49 8.35
C ASN A 180 -41.69 -6.79 9.12
N ASN A 181 -42.69 -6.76 10.00
CA ASN A 181 -43.30 -7.98 10.52
C ASN A 181 -44.77 -7.71 10.93
N PRO A 182 -45.76 -8.45 10.40
CA PRO A 182 -47.18 -8.26 10.69
C PRO A 182 -47.56 -8.53 12.16
N THR A 183 -46.68 -9.19 12.92
CA THR A 183 -46.92 -9.58 14.31
C THR A 183 -46.33 -8.61 15.33
N PHE A 184 -45.77 -7.48 14.88
CA PHE A 184 -45.31 -6.44 15.81
C PHE A 184 -46.45 -5.93 16.68
N ASN A 185 -46.13 -5.62 17.93
CA ASN A 185 -47.01 -4.94 18.88
C ASN A 185 -46.60 -3.46 18.97
N PRO A 186 -47.21 -2.56 18.16
CA PRO A 186 -46.89 -1.14 18.17
C PRO A 186 -47.47 -0.42 19.40
N THR A 187 -47.05 0.83 19.60
CA THR A 187 -47.69 1.77 20.52
C THR A 187 -49.12 2.10 20.07
N ASP A 188 -49.95 2.63 20.98
CA ASP A 188 -51.33 3.03 20.66
C ASP A 188 -51.39 4.07 19.52
N ALA A 189 -50.43 4.99 19.48
CA ALA A 189 -50.28 5.98 18.41
C ALA A 189 -49.67 5.40 17.11
N ARG A 190 -49.20 4.14 17.14
CA ARG A 190 -48.51 3.44 16.04
C ARG A 190 -47.23 4.15 15.55
N ASP A 191 -46.58 4.87 16.44
CA ASP A 191 -45.35 5.64 16.19
C ASP A 191 -44.07 4.97 16.69
N GLY A 192 -44.19 3.77 17.25
CA GLY A 192 -43.07 2.99 17.76
C GLY A 192 -43.44 1.57 18.16
N LEU A 193 -42.48 0.86 18.74
CA LEU A 193 -42.65 -0.48 19.31
C LEU A 193 -42.31 -0.46 20.81
N PHE A 194 -42.91 -1.34 21.59
CA PHE A 194 -42.39 -1.59 22.94
C PHE A 194 -41.13 -2.48 22.83
N LEU A 195 -39.95 -1.91 23.07
CA LEU A 195 -38.65 -2.61 23.12
C LEU A 195 -37.97 -2.41 24.48
N THR A 196 -38.74 -2.17 25.53
CA THR A 196 -38.29 -1.92 26.89
C THR A 196 -38.00 -3.23 27.62
N GLN A 197 -36.82 -3.35 28.25
CA GLN A 197 -36.48 -4.54 29.04
C GLN A 197 -36.87 -4.33 30.51
N THR A 198 -37.78 -5.16 31.00
CA THR A 198 -38.26 -5.19 32.39
C THR A 198 -37.82 -6.46 33.10
N GLN A 199 -37.79 -6.44 34.44
CA GLN A 199 -37.44 -7.63 35.24
C GLN A 199 -38.51 -8.74 35.20
N ARG A 200 -39.76 -8.38 34.86
CA ARG A 200 -40.85 -9.33 34.62
C ARG A 200 -41.03 -9.50 33.12
N ALA A 201 -41.44 -10.71 32.72
CA ALA A 201 -41.81 -10.99 31.34
C ALA A 201 -42.89 -10.00 30.88
N ASP A 202 -42.67 -9.44 29.70
CA ASP A 202 -43.57 -8.50 29.05
C ASP A 202 -43.80 -9.01 27.63
N PRO A 203 -44.79 -9.91 27.43
CA PRO A 203 -44.91 -10.69 26.20
C PRO A 203 -44.90 -9.86 24.90
N PRO A 204 -45.60 -8.71 24.81
CA PRO A 204 -45.50 -7.83 23.64
C PRO A 204 -44.08 -7.33 23.36
N SER A 205 -43.35 -6.89 24.39
CA SER A 205 -41.99 -6.37 24.27
C SER A 205 -40.96 -7.48 24.01
N ASP A 206 -41.14 -8.64 24.66
CA ASP A 206 -40.34 -9.85 24.43
C ASP A 206 -40.48 -10.34 22.98
N HIS A 207 -41.71 -10.37 22.46
CA HIS A 207 -41.99 -10.73 21.07
C HIS A 207 -41.35 -9.74 20.08
N ASN A 208 -41.55 -8.43 20.27
CA ASN A 208 -40.94 -7.41 19.42
C ASN A 208 -39.41 -7.53 19.39
N ARG A 209 -38.78 -7.75 20.56
CA ARG A 209 -37.32 -7.98 20.63
C ARG A 209 -36.88 -9.22 19.86
N ALA A 210 -37.64 -10.31 19.93
CA ALA A 210 -37.34 -11.54 19.19
C ALA A 210 -37.39 -11.31 17.68
N VAL A 211 -38.39 -10.57 17.19
CA VAL A 211 -38.50 -10.17 15.78
C VAL A 211 -37.31 -9.31 15.36
N ILE A 212 -36.89 -8.32 16.16
CA ILE A 212 -35.72 -7.49 15.83
C ILE A 212 -34.42 -8.32 15.79
N LYS A 213 -34.29 -9.36 16.63
CA LYS A 213 -33.17 -10.31 16.56
C LYS A 213 -33.22 -11.17 15.30
N GLU A 214 -34.39 -11.59 14.85
CA GLU A 214 -34.53 -12.28 13.57
C GLU A 214 -34.18 -11.36 12.39
N ALA A 215 -34.61 -10.09 12.44
CA ALA A 215 -34.22 -9.08 11.46
C ALA A 215 -32.71 -8.81 11.44
N LEU A 216 -32.04 -8.89 12.60
CA LEU A 216 -30.58 -8.84 12.69
C LEU A 216 -29.95 -10.02 11.94
N ASP A 217 -30.42 -11.26 12.14
CA ASP A 217 -29.89 -12.42 11.42
C ASP A 217 -30.05 -12.27 9.90
N LEU A 218 -31.21 -11.77 9.45
CA LEU A 218 -31.45 -11.46 8.03
C LEU A 218 -30.52 -10.37 7.51
N TYR A 219 -30.34 -9.29 8.27
CA TYR A 219 -29.41 -8.23 7.91
C TYR A 219 -27.97 -8.76 7.75
N LEU A 220 -27.52 -9.61 8.68
CA LEU A 220 -26.19 -10.21 8.60
C LEU A 220 -26.04 -11.13 7.38
N ALA A 221 -27.09 -11.85 6.99
CA ALA A 221 -27.12 -12.64 5.77
C ALA A 221 -27.07 -11.75 4.51
N LEU A 222 -27.88 -10.69 4.47
CA LEU A 222 -27.86 -9.71 3.38
C LEU A 222 -26.49 -9.04 3.25
N LEU A 223 -25.87 -8.62 4.36
CA LEU A 223 -24.54 -8.03 4.37
C LEU A 223 -23.48 -8.97 3.77
N LYS A 224 -23.51 -10.25 4.16
CA LYS A 224 -22.61 -11.27 3.59
C LYS A 224 -22.86 -11.49 2.10
N CYS A 225 -24.12 -11.54 1.69
CA CYS A 225 -24.51 -11.67 0.28
C CYS A 225 -24.01 -10.47 -0.54
N ALA A 226 -24.30 -9.24 -0.08
CA ALA A 226 -23.90 -8.01 -0.74
C ALA A 226 -22.37 -7.88 -0.84
N SER A 227 -21.64 -8.26 0.22
CA SER A 227 -20.17 -8.29 0.22
C SER A 227 -19.60 -9.35 -0.75
N LYS A 228 -20.16 -10.57 -0.75
CA LYS A 228 -19.73 -11.67 -1.64
C LYS A 228 -19.95 -11.32 -3.11
N ASN A 229 -21.09 -10.70 -3.42
CA ASN A 229 -21.47 -10.29 -4.77
C ASN A 229 -20.94 -8.90 -5.16
N SER A 230 -20.05 -8.31 -4.35
CA SER A 230 -19.40 -7.02 -4.62
C SER A 230 -20.38 -5.87 -4.95
N TRP A 231 -21.50 -5.81 -4.23
CA TRP A 231 -22.46 -4.71 -4.39
C TRP A 231 -21.77 -3.36 -4.11
N ARG A 232 -22.23 -2.31 -4.79
CA ARG A 232 -21.70 -0.95 -4.63
C ARG A 232 -22.40 -0.23 -3.46
N ASN A 233 -21.70 0.74 -2.87
CA ASN A 233 -22.15 1.55 -1.73
C ASN A 233 -22.43 0.78 -0.42
N LEU A 234 -21.65 -0.26 -0.11
CA LEU A 234 -21.79 -1.05 1.14
C LEU A 234 -21.64 -0.22 2.43
N HIS A 235 -21.09 0.99 2.38
CA HIS A 235 -21.07 1.91 3.52
C HIS A 235 -22.49 2.21 4.06
N LEU A 236 -23.54 2.11 3.21
CA LEU A 236 -24.94 2.29 3.62
C LEU A 236 -25.44 1.17 4.53
N LEU A 237 -24.89 -0.05 4.42
CA LEU A 237 -25.15 -1.14 5.36
C LEU A 237 -24.29 -1.05 6.62
N ALA A 238 -23.29 -0.15 6.66
CA ALA A 238 -22.39 0.03 7.78
C ALA A 238 -22.84 1.10 8.78
N VAL A 239 -24.09 1.58 8.67
CA VAL A 239 -24.68 2.59 9.57
C VAL A 239 -25.01 1.95 10.93
N ALA A 240 -23.99 1.81 11.79
CA ALA A 240 -24.10 1.17 13.10
C ALA A 240 -24.07 2.22 14.24
N ARG A 241 -25.19 2.93 14.42
CA ARG A 241 -25.33 4.03 15.38
C ARG A 241 -26.05 3.59 16.68
N PRO A 242 -25.74 4.21 17.83
CA PRO A 242 -26.51 4.01 19.06
C PRO A 242 -27.92 4.60 18.94
N ILE A 243 -28.82 4.15 19.81
CA ILE A 243 -30.20 4.66 19.90
C ILE A 243 -30.19 6.14 20.29
N PRO A 244 -30.89 7.02 19.53
CA PRO A 244 -31.11 8.40 19.93
C PRO A 244 -31.84 8.49 21.28
N ILE A 245 -31.50 9.49 22.09
CA ILE A 245 -32.12 9.71 23.41
C ILE A 245 -33.63 9.98 23.30
N SER A 246 -34.10 10.50 22.15
CA SER A 246 -35.52 10.75 21.87
C SER A 246 -36.36 9.48 21.78
N LEU A 247 -35.79 8.32 21.49
CA LEU A 247 -36.54 7.05 21.38
C LEU A 247 -36.68 6.40 22.76
N THR A 248 -37.66 6.87 23.53
CA THR A 248 -37.94 6.40 24.90
C THR A 248 -38.51 4.99 24.97
N TRP A 249 -39.06 4.49 23.86
CA TRP A 249 -39.68 3.17 23.74
C TRP A 249 -38.66 2.03 23.53
N VAL A 250 -37.36 2.33 23.47
CA VAL A 250 -36.27 1.35 23.34
C VAL A 250 -35.39 1.30 24.58
N ASN A 251 -35.11 0.09 25.09
CA ASN A 251 -34.04 -0.07 26.08
C ASN A 251 -32.65 0.06 25.42
N GLN A 252 -31.92 1.13 25.76
CA GLN A 252 -30.62 1.46 25.16
C GLN A 252 -29.54 0.41 25.44
N ASN A 253 -29.53 -0.19 26.63
CA ASN A 253 -28.54 -1.21 27.00
C ASN A 253 -28.76 -2.48 26.19
N TRP A 254 -30.01 -2.95 26.13
CA TRP A 254 -30.39 -4.09 25.30
C TRP A 254 -29.98 -3.87 23.85
N TYR A 255 -30.34 -2.73 23.24
CA TYR A 255 -29.98 -2.46 21.84
C TYR A 255 -28.46 -2.44 21.63
N ARG A 256 -27.70 -1.78 22.52
CA ARG A 256 -26.24 -1.71 22.44
C ARG A 256 -25.62 -3.11 22.45
N ASP A 257 -26.04 -3.95 23.38
CA ASP A 257 -25.37 -5.22 23.68
C ASP A 257 -25.83 -6.35 22.74
N GLU A 258 -27.11 -6.38 22.38
CA GLU A 258 -27.73 -7.48 21.62
C GLU A 258 -27.88 -7.20 20.12
N ILE A 259 -27.93 -5.93 19.70
CA ILE A 259 -28.13 -5.55 18.30
C ILE A 259 -26.90 -4.86 17.74
N LEU A 260 -26.49 -3.72 18.34
CA LEU A 260 -25.42 -2.90 17.81
C LEU A 260 -24.05 -3.60 17.84
N LYS A 261 -23.74 -4.32 18.92
CA LYS A 261 -22.48 -5.03 19.06
C LYS A 261 -22.32 -6.15 18.00
N PRO A 262 -23.27 -7.07 17.79
CA PRO A 262 -23.19 -8.05 16.70
C PRO A 262 -23.05 -7.44 15.31
N ILE A 263 -23.75 -6.32 15.03
CA ILE A 263 -23.62 -5.58 13.77
C ILE A 263 -22.17 -5.11 13.60
N ARG A 264 -21.62 -4.41 14.59
CA ARG A 264 -20.24 -3.89 14.56
C ARG A 264 -19.22 -5.01 14.42
N ASP A 265 -19.34 -6.08 15.20
CA ASP A 265 -18.41 -7.22 15.19
C ASP A 265 -18.36 -7.90 13.81
N THR A 266 -19.50 -7.98 13.12
CA THR A 266 -19.58 -8.55 11.78
C THR A 266 -19.05 -7.58 10.72
N LEU A 267 -19.40 -6.29 10.80
CA LEU A 267 -18.91 -5.25 9.88
C LEU A 267 -17.38 -5.12 9.93
N LEU A 268 -16.77 -5.29 11.10
CA LEU A 268 -15.32 -5.20 11.25
C LEU A 268 -14.57 -6.23 10.37
N ARG A 269 -15.14 -7.42 10.18
CA ARG A 269 -14.50 -8.55 9.47
C ARG A 269 -14.97 -8.70 8.03
N THR A 270 -16.09 -8.07 7.66
CA THR A 270 -16.69 -8.19 6.33
C THR A 270 -16.04 -7.18 5.37
N LYS A 271 -15.84 -7.57 4.10
CA LYS A 271 -15.26 -6.69 3.08
C LYS A 271 -16.28 -5.64 2.63
N VAL A 272 -16.34 -4.52 3.34
CA VAL A 272 -17.32 -3.44 3.13
C VAL A 272 -16.70 -2.14 2.63
N VAL A 273 -15.38 -1.96 2.78
CA VAL A 273 -14.69 -0.73 2.42
C VAL A 273 -14.18 -0.84 0.99
N ARG A 274 -14.72 -0.01 0.09
CA ARG A 274 -14.11 0.19 -1.23
C ARG A 274 -12.88 1.06 -1.06
N THR A 275 -11.72 0.56 -1.48
CA THR A 275 -10.44 1.21 -1.23
C THR A 275 -10.05 2.18 -2.34
N ALA A 276 -9.03 3.02 -2.10
CA ALA A 276 -8.46 3.90 -3.13
C ALA A 276 -7.78 3.11 -4.27
N ALA A 277 -7.44 1.83 -4.06
CA ALA A 277 -6.99 0.90 -5.08
C ALA A 277 -8.15 0.21 -5.84
N ASN A 278 -9.41 0.63 -5.59
CA ASN A 278 -10.62 0.07 -6.17
C ASN A 278 -10.86 -1.42 -5.86
N THR A 279 -10.38 -1.87 -4.68
CA THR A 279 -10.61 -3.23 -4.17
C THR A 279 -11.51 -3.19 -2.94
N MET A 280 -12.14 -4.30 -2.59
CA MET A 280 -12.93 -4.41 -1.35
C MET A 280 -12.09 -4.93 -0.18
N ALA A 281 -12.06 -4.17 0.91
CA ALA A 281 -11.31 -4.48 2.12
C ALA A 281 -12.19 -4.55 3.37
N PRO A 282 -11.82 -5.37 4.37
CA PRO A 282 -12.43 -5.33 5.69
C PRO A 282 -11.85 -4.18 6.53
N ILE A 283 -12.56 -3.80 7.59
CA ILE A 283 -12.07 -2.76 8.51
C ILE A 283 -10.93 -3.31 9.37
N GLN A 284 -11.02 -4.57 9.79
CA GLN A 284 -10.00 -5.30 10.54
C GLN A 284 -9.63 -6.60 9.83
N VAL A 285 -8.37 -7.01 9.97
CA VAL A 285 -7.91 -8.36 9.59
C VAL A 285 -8.26 -9.38 10.67
N ALA A 286 -8.12 -10.67 10.37
CA ALA A 286 -8.47 -11.78 11.27
C ALA A 286 -7.85 -11.65 12.68
N ASP A 287 -6.64 -11.07 12.77
CA ASP A 287 -5.91 -10.84 14.02
C ASP A 287 -6.45 -9.65 14.86
N GLY A 288 -7.58 -9.04 14.47
CA GLY A 288 -8.16 -7.86 15.14
C GLY A 288 -7.39 -6.56 14.91
N LYS A 289 -6.32 -6.59 14.10
CA LYS A 289 -5.57 -5.38 13.73
C LYS A 289 -6.37 -4.52 12.77
N LYS A 290 -6.37 -3.21 13.01
CA LYS A 290 -7.00 -2.18 12.16
C LYS A 290 -6.33 -2.16 10.78
N TYR A 291 -7.06 -2.61 9.76
CA TYR A 291 -6.55 -2.68 8.39
C TYR A 291 -6.93 -1.42 7.62
N ALA A 292 -8.22 -1.15 7.49
CA ALA A 292 -8.72 0.07 6.87
C ALA A 292 -8.45 1.27 7.78
N LEU A 293 -7.88 2.31 7.19
CA LEU A 293 -7.47 3.54 7.85
C LEU A 293 -8.28 4.69 7.27
N PHE A 294 -9.21 5.22 8.05
CA PHE A 294 -10.13 6.28 7.64
C PHE A 294 -9.53 7.64 8.01
N PRO A 295 -9.29 8.55 7.04
CA PRO A 295 -8.78 9.89 7.31
C PRO A 295 -9.66 10.65 8.30
N SER A 296 -9.08 11.05 9.44
CA SER A 296 -9.80 11.72 10.52
C SER A 296 -9.06 13.00 10.89
N GLY A 297 -9.79 14.12 10.90
CA GLY A 297 -9.26 15.45 11.12
C GLY A 297 -10.39 16.46 11.29
N SER A 298 -10.06 17.61 11.86
CA SER A 298 -11.01 18.66 12.24
C SER A 298 -11.83 19.21 11.08
N THR A 299 -11.21 19.34 9.89
CA THR A 299 -11.86 19.87 8.68
C THR A 299 -11.81 18.87 7.53
N LYS A 300 -12.68 19.09 6.55
CA LYS A 300 -12.72 18.33 5.29
C LYS A 300 -11.42 18.44 4.52
N GLU A 301 -10.80 19.62 4.54
CA GLU A 301 -9.53 19.92 3.89
C GLU A 301 -8.39 19.12 4.52
N VAL A 302 -8.35 19.04 5.85
CA VAL A 302 -7.39 18.21 6.59
C VAL A 302 -7.59 16.73 6.26
N ARG A 303 -8.83 16.21 6.32
CA ARG A 303 -9.12 14.80 5.96
C ARG A 303 -8.70 14.46 4.54
N ARG A 304 -8.96 15.35 3.59
CA ARG A 304 -8.53 15.19 2.19
C ARG A 304 -7.01 15.23 2.04
N GLY A 305 -6.32 16.09 2.78
CA GLY A 305 -4.85 16.13 2.78
C GLY A 305 -4.24 14.84 3.33
N ILE A 306 -4.74 14.36 4.48
CA ILE A 306 -4.37 13.06 5.06
C ILE A 306 -4.56 11.94 4.02
N TRP A 307 -5.71 11.94 3.32
CA TRP A 307 -5.99 10.95 2.28
C TRP A 307 -5.00 11.04 1.11
N ARG A 308 -4.66 12.24 0.62
CA ARG A 308 -3.68 12.42 -0.47
C ARG A 308 -2.31 11.88 -0.10
N CYS A 309 -1.84 12.18 1.11
CA CYS A 309 -0.58 11.67 1.64
C CYS A 309 -0.61 10.13 1.69
N GLY A 310 -1.63 9.55 2.34
CA GLY A 310 -1.73 8.09 2.49
C GLY A 310 -1.93 7.32 1.17
N ARG A 311 -2.59 7.92 0.16
CA ARG A 311 -2.85 7.25 -1.14
C ARG A 311 -1.56 6.85 -1.85
N SER A 312 -0.51 7.65 -1.73
CA SER A 312 0.79 7.37 -2.37
C SER A 312 1.56 6.24 -1.69
N TRP A 313 1.15 5.86 -0.47
CA TRP A 313 1.86 4.91 0.39
C TRP A 313 1.09 3.59 0.52
N PHE A 314 -0.20 3.62 0.91
CA PHE A 314 -1.03 2.43 1.16
C PHE A 314 -2.46 2.58 0.60
N PRO A 315 -2.63 2.74 -0.72
CA PRO A 315 -3.94 2.96 -1.34
C PRO A 315 -4.96 1.84 -1.07
N GLU A 316 -4.49 0.61 -0.85
CA GLU A 316 -5.31 -0.55 -0.51
C GLU A 316 -5.90 -0.51 0.91
N ARG A 317 -5.39 0.36 1.80
CA ARG A 317 -5.87 0.50 3.17
C ARG A 317 -6.75 1.73 3.39
N LEU A 318 -6.84 2.62 2.40
CA LEU A 318 -7.64 3.83 2.48
C LEU A 318 -8.98 3.63 1.79
N PRO A 319 -10.08 4.24 2.28
CA PRO A 319 -11.33 4.30 1.54
C PRO A 319 -11.16 5.05 0.22
N ALA A 320 -12.05 4.83 -0.75
CA ALA A 320 -12.13 5.65 -1.95
C ALA A 320 -12.39 7.13 -1.58
N LEU A 321 -11.86 8.08 -2.35
CA LEU A 321 -11.96 9.51 -2.05
C LEU A 321 -13.41 10.00 -1.93
N SER A 322 -14.30 9.47 -2.77
CA SER A 322 -15.74 9.78 -2.74
C SER A 322 -16.41 9.36 -1.43
N ASP A 323 -15.84 8.38 -0.75
CA ASP A 323 -16.46 7.72 0.40
C ASP A 323 -15.89 8.25 1.73
N VAL A 324 -14.82 9.05 1.72
CA VAL A 324 -14.13 9.55 2.93
C VAL A 324 -15.10 10.27 3.88
N GLU A 325 -15.89 11.21 3.36
CA GLU A 325 -16.84 11.98 4.17
C GLU A 325 -18.00 11.11 4.68
N LEU A 326 -18.46 10.19 3.83
CA LEU A 326 -19.53 9.25 4.18
C LEU A 326 -19.10 8.33 5.32
N TRP A 327 -17.86 7.88 5.30
CA TRP A 327 -17.29 7.07 6.38
C TRP A 327 -17.16 7.87 7.66
N GLU A 328 -16.63 9.11 7.62
CA GLU A 328 -16.47 9.97 8.81
C GLU A 328 -17.79 10.11 9.60
N ASP A 329 -18.92 10.24 8.90
CA ASP A 329 -20.25 10.36 9.52
C ASP A 329 -20.75 9.08 10.21
N ILE A 330 -20.15 7.92 9.91
CA ILE A 330 -20.58 6.61 10.44
C ILE A 330 -19.51 5.91 11.28
N LEU A 331 -18.30 6.45 11.39
CA LEU A 331 -17.20 5.81 12.16
C LEU A 331 -17.55 5.62 13.64
N TRP A 332 -17.08 4.49 14.19
CA TRP A 332 -17.13 4.18 15.63
C TRP A 332 -15.72 3.84 16.17
N PRO A 333 -15.48 3.84 17.50
CA PRO A 333 -14.13 3.78 18.10
C PRO A 333 -13.22 2.62 17.64
N GLU A 334 -13.81 1.47 17.33
CA GLU A 334 -13.14 0.25 16.91
C GLU A 334 -12.60 0.33 15.47
N CYS A 335 -13.07 1.29 14.66
CA CYS A 335 -12.55 1.56 13.32
C CYS A 335 -11.13 2.16 13.36
N GLY A 336 -10.33 1.91 12.31
CA GLY A 336 -9.02 2.53 12.16
C GLY A 336 -9.15 3.98 11.75
N LYS A 337 -8.80 4.92 12.63
CA LYS A 337 -8.68 6.34 12.27
C LYS A 337 -7.26 6.61 11.83
N LEU A 338 -7.06 7.40 10.78
CA LEU A 338 -5.79 7.91 10.32
C LEU A 338 -5.73 9.42 10.59
N THR A 339 -4.97 9.81 11.60
CA THR A 339 -4.76 11.22 11.96
C THR A 339 -3.40 11.71 11.47
N LEU A 340 -3.16 13.03 11.54
CA LEU A 340 -1.85 13.60 11.24
C LEU A 340 -0.74 13.05 12.16
N ASP A 341 -1.00 12.83 13.45
CA ASP A 341 -0.03 12.18 14.36
C ASP A 341 0.26 10.73 13.98
N GLN A 342 -0.73 9.98 13.48
CA GLN A 342 -0.48 8.60 13.02
C GLN A 342 0.33 8.56 11.73
N LEU A 343 0.03 9.43 10.76
CA LEU A 343 0.87 9.57 9.57
C LEU A 343 2.31 9.96 9.95
N ALA A 344 2.47 10.92 10.88
CA ALA A 344 3.77 11.29 11.40
C ALA A 344 4.50 10.11 12.08
N ALA A 345 3.78 9.29 12.86
CA ALA A 345 4.33 8.08 13.46
C ALA A 345 4.79 7.05 12.40
N PHE A 346 4.07 6.93 11.28
CA PHE A 346 4.50 6.07 10.19
C PHE A 346 5.79 6.59 9.53
N ILE A 347 5.91 7.91 9.33
CA ILE A 347 7.14 8.53 8.81
C ILE A 347 8.31 8.27 9.76
N GLU A 348 8.11 8.53 11.05
CA GLU A 348 9.11 8.31 12.12
C GLU A 348 9.59 6.84 12.14
N ASN A 349 8.67 5.88 11.97
CA ASN A 349 9.02 4.45 11.93
C ASN A 349 9.85 4.04 10.70
N GLU A 350 9.75 4.76 9.57
CA GLU A 350 10.63 4.50 8.42
C GLU A 350 12.07 4.97 8.67
N GLY A 351 12.28 5.92 9.58
CA GLY A 351 13.58 6.39 10.07
C GLY A 351 14.41 7.23 9.09
N ALA A 352 14.30 7.00 7.78
CA ALA A 352 15.04 7.73 6.76
C ALA A 352 14.22 8.02 5.49
N ILE A 353 14.72 8.94 4.67
CA ILE A 353 14.16 9.26 3.35
C ILE A 353 14.29 8.08 2.39
N ALA A 354 15.41 7.36 2.41
CA ALA A 354 15.66 6.27 1.47
C ALA A 354 14.62 5.14 1.62
N THR A 355 14.29 4.77 2.86
CA THR A 355 13.25 3.80 3.19
C THR A 355 11.86 4.31 2.83
N LEU A 356 11.55 5.58 3.13
CA LEU A 356 10.29 6.21 2.74
C LEU A 356 10.11 6.21 1.21
N THR A 357 11.17 6.55 0.46
CA THR A 357 11.18 6.56 -1.01
C THR A 357 10.85 5.17 -1.58
N ALA A 358 11.40 4.11 -0.98
CA ALA A 358 11.11 2.73 -1.40
C ALA A 358 9.63 2.32 -1.18
N LYS A 359 8.91 2.99 -0.26
CA LYS A 359 7.48 2.74 -0.01
C LYS A 359 6.56 3.58 -0.90
N LEU A 360 7.00 4.76 -1.31
CA LEU A 360 6.21 5.67 -2.13
C LEU A 360 6.18 5.17 -3.58
N LYS A 361 4.99 4.86 -4.10
CA LYS A 361 4.82 4.37 -5.47
C LYS A 361 4.94 5.52 -6.47
N GLY A 362 6.17 5.81 -6.91
CA GLY A 362 6.45 6.74 -8.01
C GLY A 362 6.42 8.23 -7.67
N LYS A 363 6.52 8.60 -6.39
CA LYS A 363 6.58 9.99 -5.95
C LYS A 363 7.86 10.26 -5.17
N GLU A 364 8.51 11.38 -5.47
CA GLU A 364 9.72 11.82 -4.77
C GLU A 364 9.39 12.15 -3.30
N ALA A 365 10.25 11.71 -2.38
CA ALA A 365 9.97 11.70 -0.95
C ALA A 365 9.94 13.10 -0.34
N HIS A 366 10.84 14.01 -0.73
CA HIS A 366 10.82 15.39 -0.24
C HIS A 366 9.56 16.14 -0.71
N ALA A 367 9.16 15.98 -1.97
CA ALA A 367 7.92 16.53 -2.51
C ALA A 367 6.69 15.98 -1.77
N TRP A 368 6.68 14.69 -1.44
CA TRP A 368 5.63 14.10 -0.61
C TRP A 368 5.63 14.64 0.82
N LEU A 369 6.80 14.78 1.45
CA LEU A 369 6.95 15.36 2.80
C LEU A 369 6.50 16.82 2.84
N ASN A 370 6.85 17.62 1.83
CA ASN A 370 6.41 19.01 1.72
C ASN A 370 4.88 19.11 1.60
N GLU A 371 4.22 18.20 0.88
CA GLU A 371 2.75 18.13 0.85
C GLU A 371 2.17 17.73 2.23
N PHE A 372 2.83 16.81 2.93
CA PHE A 372 2.45 16.42 4.28
C PHE A 372 2.58 17.60 5.26
N TYR A 373 3.69 18.34 5.25
CA TYR A 373 3.88 19.52 6.10
C TYR A 373 2.89 20.62 5.77
N ALA A 374 2.59 20.85 4.48
CA ALA A 374 1.55 21.79 4.07
C ALA A 374 0.16 21.37 4.61
N THR A 375 -0.13 20.07 4.61
CA THR A 375 -1.37 19.53 5.21
C THR A 375 -1.38 19.70 6.72
N LEU A 376 -0.25 19.44 7.38
CA LEU A 376 -0.11 19.58 8.83
C LEU A 376 -0.39 21.02 9.28
N LYS A 377 0.08 22.01 8.50
CA LYS A 377 -0.18 23.45 8.75
C LYS A 377 -1.64 23.89 8.60
N LEU A 378 -2.51 23.07 8.02
CA LEU A 378 -3.95 23.37 7.96
C LEU A 378 -4.62 23.31 9.34
N SER A 379 -3.97 22.69 10.32
CA SER A 379 -4.44 22.57 11.71
C SER A 379 -3.30 22.95 12.66
N GLU A 380 -3.23 24.23 13.04
CA GLU A 380 -2.22 24.76 13.98
C GLU A 380 -2.03 23.94 15.27
N PRO A 381 -3.09 23.50 15.99
CA PRO A 381 -2.89 22.70 17.21
C PRO A 381 -2.28 21.33 16.92
N GLU A 382 -2.66 20.68 15.81
CA GLU A 382 -2.07 19.40 15.40
C GLU A 382 -0.64 19.59 14.93
N PHE A 383 -0.35 20.68 14.20
CA PHE A 383 1.01 21.04 13.80
C PHE A 383 1.94 21.16 14.99
N LEU A 384 1.59 22.00 15.97
CA LEU A 384 2.42 22.20 17.16
C LEU A 384 2.65 20.89 17.93
N SER A 385 1.60 20.07 18.08
CA SER A 385 1.68 18.79 18.79
C SER A 385 2.58 17.78 18.07
N VAL A 386 2.41 17.61 16.75
CA VAL A 386 3.16 16.62 15.96
C VAL A 386 4.63 17.02 15.85
N VAL A 387 4.90 18.29 15.53
CA VAL A 387 6.27 18.81 15.33
C VAL A 387 7.10 18.75 16.61
N ALA A 388 6.49 18.96 17.78
CA ALA A 388 7.18 18.85 19.07
C ALA A 388 7.47 17.39 19.47
N LYS A 389 6.59 16.44 19.08
CA LYS A 389 6.62 15.06 19.56
C LYS A 389 7.41 14.12 18.65
N ARG A 390 7.35 14.30 17.34
CA ARG A 390 7.74 13.30 16.33
C ARG A 390 9.04 13.66 15.61
N ALA A 391 9.87 12.67 15.34
CA ALA A 391 11.03 12.78 14.47
C ALA A 391 10.61 12.55 13.01
N ILE A 392 10.28 13.62 12.30
CA ILE A 392 9.73 13.57 10.93
C ILE A 392 10.47 14.49 9.96
N PHE A 393 11.43 15.27 10.43
CA PHE A 393 12.15 16.24 9.62
C PHE A 393 13.48 15.64 9.18
N PRO A 394 13.73 15.52 7.87
CA PRO A 394 14.98 14.93 7.41
C PRO A 394 16.14 15.90 7.65
N ASN A 395 17.23 15.39 8.19
CA ASN A 395 18.50 16.10 8.18
C ASN A 395 19.20 15.97 6.83
N GLN A 396 20.34 16.64 6.66
CA GLN A 396 21.10 16.60 5.39
C GLN A 396 21.68 15.21 5.06
N ASN A 397 21.74 14.30 6.05
CA ASN A 397 22.07 12.87 5.83
C ASN A 397 20.85 12.03 5.40
N GLY A 398 19.64 12.62 5.35
CA GLY A 398 18.41 11.94 4.96
C GLY A 398 17.79 11.09 6.08
N THR A 399 18.22 11.22 7.33
CA THR A 399 17.60 10.58 8.50
C THR A 399 16.60 11.51 9.17
N PHE A 400 15.49 10.98 9.68
CA PHE A 400 14.47 11.79 10.33
C PHE A 400 14.86 12.13 11.77
N ALA A 401 14.79 13.42 12.10
CA ALA A 401 15.08 13.97 13.43
C ALA A 401 13.94 14.86 13.92
N LYS A 402 13.97 15.22 15.19
CA LYS A 402 13.01 16.17 15.77
C LYS A 402 13.37 17.59 15.38
N LYS A 403 12.37 18.48 15.31
CA LYS A 403 12.61 19.90 15.05
C LYS A 403 13.61 20.53 16.03
N ALA A 404 13.55 20.16 17.30
CA ALA A 404 14.42 20.73 18.35
C ALA A 404 15.91 20.31 18.21
N GLU A 405 16.20 19.26 17.44
CA GLU A 405 17.55 18.75 17.20
C GLU A 405 18.15 19.34 15.91
N LEU A 406 17.36 20.10 15.14
CA LEU A 406 17.74 20.61 13.84
C LEU A 406 18.01 22.12 13.89
N SER A 407 18.85 22.55 12.96
CA SER A 407 19.18 23.94 12.67
C SER A 407 19.09 24.19 11.16
N LEU A 408 18.87 25.43 10.77
CA LEU A 408 18.90 25.84 9.37
C LEU A 408 20.34 26.07 8.92
N ASP A 409 20.64 25.63 7.70
CA ASP A 409 21.87 25.98 7.00
C ASP A 409 21.71 27.38 6.40
N SER A 410 22.57 28.32 6.78
CA SER A 410 22.53 29.69 6.24
C SER A 410 22.93 29.76 4.76
N GLY A 411 23.34 28.64 4.15
CA GLY A 411 23.63 28.50 2.73
C GLY A 411 25.03 28.97 2.33
N ASN A 412 25.85 29.42 3.30
CA ASN A 412 27.22 29.87 3.07
C ASN A 412 28.29 28.85 3.49
N ILE A 413 27.89 27.67 3.96
CA ILE A 413 28.80 26.65 4.47
C ILE A 413 29.45 25.90 3.31
N ASP A 414 30.78 25.90 3.24
CA ASP A 414 31.52 25.10 2.27
C ASP A 414 31.35 23.59 2.57
N PRO A 415 30.84 22.77 1.62
CA PRO A 415 30.63 21.34 1.83
C PRO A 415 31.89 20.58 2.24
N ILE A 416 33.08 21.06 1.83
CA ILE A 416 34.35 20.45 2.20
C ILE A 416 34.64 20.64 3.69
N LEU A 417 34.25 21.77 4.28
CA LEU A 417 34.41 22.01 5.72
C LEU A 417 33.51 21.10 6.55
N LEU A 418 32.29 20.84 6.09
CA LEU A 418 31.39 19.84 6.70
C LEU A 418 32.00 18.43 6.67
N ASP A 419 32.61 18.04 5.56
CA ASP A 419 33.31 16.75 5.43
C ASP A 419 34.51 16.65 6.38
N ILE A 420 35.27 17.74 6.53
CA ILE A 420 36.40 17.80 7.48
C ILE A 420 35.90 17.67 8.91
N LEU A 421 34.84 18.39 9.28
CA LEU A 421 34.27 18.32 10.63
C LEU A 421 33.74 16.92 10.95
N LYS A 422 33.12 16.24 9.97
CA LYS A 422 32.72 14.83 10.08
C LYS A 422 33.91 13.91 10.33
N LEU A 423 35.02 14.12 9.61
CA LEU A 423 36.26 13.36 9.83
C LEU A 423 36.88 13.64 11.20
N LEU A 424 36.66 14.83 11.78
CA LEU A 424 37.05 15.18 13.15
C LEU A 424 36.10 14.59 14.22
N GLY A 425 35.08 13.83 13.82
CA GLY A 425 34.20 13.10 14.74
C GLY A 425 32.82 13.74 14.96
N THR A 426 32.55 14.91 14.39
CA THR A 426 31.27 15.62 14.54
C THR A 426 30.58 15.76 13.19
N ASP A 427 29.48 15.03 12.95
CA ASP A 427 28.73 15.16 11.70
C ASP A 427 27.65 16.24 11.79
N LEU A 428 28.02 17.48 11.44
CA LEU A 428 27.08 18.60 11.49
C LEU A 428 25.85 18.41 10.58
N ARG A 429 25.96 17.56 9.54
CA ARG A 429 24.81 17.25 8.65
C ARG A 429 23.71 16.47 9.37
N GLU A 430 24.01 15.88 10.53
CA GLU A 430 22.99 15.25 11.37
C GLU A 430 22.08 16.27 12.07
N GLU A 431 22.61 17.46 12.33
CA GLU A 431 21.94 18.56 13.03
C GLU A 431 21.39 19.64 12.09
N LEU A 432 21.65 19.54 10.78
CA LEU A 432 21.15 20.48 9.78
C LEU A 432 19.92 19.91 9.07
N LEU A 433 18.86 20.71 8.96
CA LEU A 433 17.67 20.37 8.18
C LEU A 433 18.05 20.21 6.70
N SER A 434 17.47 19.22 6.02
CA SER A 434 17.62 19.04 4.58
C SER A 434 17.17 20.30 3.82
N THR A 435 17.97 20.73 2.85
CA THR A 435 17.70 21.92 2.01
C THR A 435 16.47 21.76 1.12
N ASP A 436 16.02 20.53 0.90
CA ASP A 436 14.85 20.21 0.07
C ASP A 436 13.52 20.35 0.84
N VAL A 437 13.57 20.62 2.14
CA VAL A 437 12.38 20.91 2.96
C VAL A 437 11.99 22.37 2.79
N VAL A 438 10.83 22.61 2.18
CA VAL A 438 10.28 23.96 1.90
C VAL A 438 9.34 24.43 3.01
N ALA A 439 9.14 23.60 4.05
CA ALA A 439 8.27 23.96 5.15
C ALA A 439 8.88 25.11 5.96
N ASP A 440 8.18 26.25 6.01
CA ASP A 440 8.50 27.32 6.96
C ASP A 440 8.39 26.81 8.41
N LEU A 441 9.53 26.67 9.08
CA LEU A 441 9.67 26.10 10.42
C LEU A 441 10.22 27.19 11.35
N ASP A 442 9.33 28.04 11.87
CA ASP A 442 9.69 29.15 12.75
C ASP A 442 10.56 28.72 13.94
N GLY A 443 11.55 29.54 14.30
CA GLY A 443 12.32 29.38 15.53
C GLY A 443 13.42 28.33 15.51
N LEU A 444 13.83 27.84 14.34
CA LEU A 444 15.06 27.08 14.19
C LEU A 444 16.27 28.03 14.28
N ALA A 445 17.31 27.61 15.00
CA ALA A 445 18.58 28.33 15.00
C ALA A 445 19.25 28.20 13.62
N GLU A 446 19.91 29.26 13.16
CA GLU A 446 20.75 29.21 11.98
C GLU A 446 22.19 28.86 12.37
N LYS A 447 22.80 27.96 11.62
CA LYS A 447 24.24 27.69 11.69
C LYS A 447 24.88 28.18 10.40
N ASP A 448 26.00 28.86 10.55
CA ASP A 448 26.75 29.46 9.46
C ASP A 448 28.17 28.92 9.38
N GLU A 449 28.89 29.35 8.35
CA GLU A 449 30.29 28.98 8.15
C GLU A 449 31.16 29.34 9.38
N ALA A 450 30.86 30.42 10.11
CA ALA A 450 31.61 30.80 11.29
C ALA A 450 31.47 29.79 12.44
N TYR A 451 30.28 29.22 12.63
CA TYR A 451 30.06 28.13 13.58
C TYR A 451 30.89 26.89 13.22
N VAL A 452 30.87 26.45 11.95
CA VAL A 452 31.64 25.28 11.48
C VAL A 452 33.13 25.49 11.70
N VAL A 453 33.64 26.68 11.36
CA VAL A 453 35.05 27.05 11.53
C VAL A 453 35.46 27.03 13.01
N LYS A 454 34.59 27.49 13.92
CA LYS A 454 34.83 27.45 15.36
C LYS A 454 34.93 26.02 15.87
N GLU A 455 34.01 25.14 15.49
CA GLU A 455 34.01 23.74 15.91
C GLU A 455 35.22 22.98 15.35
N ILE A 456 35.57 23.17 14.07
CA ILE A 456 36.79 22.61 13.48
C ILE A 456 38.02 23.10 14.25
N SER A 457 38.09 24.40 14.57
CA SER A 457 39.24 24.95 15.28
C SER A 457 39.40 24.38 16.69
N ALA A 458 38.30 24.26 17.42
CA ALA A 458 38.29 23.67 18.76
C ALA A 458 38.71 22.20 18.74
N ALA A 459 38.17 21.40 17.80
CA ALA A 459 38.53 19.99 17.65
C ALA A 459 40.02 19.82 17.31
N ILE A 460 40.56 20.64 16.42
CA ILE A 460 41.99 20.57 16.05
C ILE A 460 42.88 20.99 17.22
N ASP A 461 42.54 22.07 17.93
CA ASP A 461 43.30 22.52 19.10
C ASP A 461 43.30 21.44 20.21
N GLU A 462 42.22 20.67 20.34
CA GLU A 462 42.14 19.53 21.26
C GLU A 462 43.00 18.36 20.79
N TYR A 463 42.90 17.96 19.53
CA TYR A 463 43.58 16.76 19.00
C TYR A 463 45.07 16.95 18.74
N THR A 464 45.54 18.17 18.52
CA THR A 464 46.97 18.47 18.31
C THR A 464 47.79 18.47 19.60
N ASN A 465 47.15 18.44 20.77
CA ASN A 465 47.84 18.33 22.06
C ASN A 465 48.36 16.90 22.35
N ASP A 466 47.76 15.86 21.78
CA ASP A 466 48.16 14.46 21.96
C ASP A 466 48.56 13.82 20.62
N LYS A 467 49.85 13.47 20.49
CA LYS A 467 50.40 12.87 19.26
C LYS A 467 49.72 11.54 18.87
N SER A 468 49.18 10.77 19.81
CA SER A 468 48.49 9.51 19.50
C SER A 468 47.07 9.73 18.95
N VAL A 469 46.39 10.78 19.42
CA VAL A 469 45.05 11.17 18.98
C VAL A 469 45.12 11.86 17.62
N ALA A 470 46.11 12.73 17.41
CA ALA A 470 46.37 13.35 16.11
C ALA A 470 46.54 12.31 14.98
N ARG A 471 47.14 11.14 15.27
CA ARG A 471 47.29 10.06 14.30
C ARG A 471 45.97 9.46 13.81
N HIS A 472 44.91 9.47 14.63
CA HIS A 472 43.59 8.96 14.27
C HIS A 472 42.81 9.91 13.35
N TYR A 473 43.08 11.22 13.44
CA TYR A 473 42.39 12.27 12.67
C TYR A 473 43.20 12.79 11.47
N ARG A 474 44.29 12.11 11.09
CA ARG A 474 45.19 12.48 9.98
C ARG A 474 44.45 12.84 8.68
N LEU A 475 43.47 12.03 8.30
CA LEU A 475 42.71 12.25 7.07
C LEU A 475 41.96 13.59 7.07
N ALA A 476 41.51 14.05 8.24
CA ALA A 476 40.87 15.35 8.41
C ALA A 476 41.88 16.49 8.23
N PHE A 477 43.07 16.35 8.84
CA PHE A 477 44.15 17.34 8.74
C PHE A 477 44.67 17.48 7.30
N ASP A 478 44.86 16.37 6.60
CA ASP A 478 45.27 16.37 5.19
C ASP A 478 44.27 17.08 4.29
N ARG A 479 42.98 16.79 4.46
CA ARG A 479 41.90 17.46 3.72
C ARG A 479 41.87 18.96 4.02
N LEU A 480 42.04 19.35 5.28
CA LEU A 480 42.10 20.75 5.68
C LEU A 480 43.33 21.47 5.09
N LEU A 481 44.50 20.84 5.10
CA LEU A 481 45.72 21.38 4.50
C LEU A 481 45.58 21.55 2.97
N ARG A 482 44.94 20.59 2.29
CA ARG A 482 44.59 20.73 0.87
C ARG A 482 43.64 21.90 0.65
N TRP A 483 42.58 22.01 1.46
CA TRP A 483 41.64 23.12 1.37
C TRP A 483 42.32 24.48 1.63
N PHE A 484 43.27 24.58 2.57
CA PHE A 484 44.08 25.78 2.78
C PHE A 484 44.94 26.16 1.57
N ARG A 485 45.46 25.16 0.85
CA ARG A 485 46.26 25.38 -0.37
C ARG A 485 45.40 25.84 -1.54
N GLU A 486 44.22 25.27 -1.70
CA GLU A 486 43.28 25.59 -2.78
C GLU A 486 42.57 26.94 -2.54
N ASN A 487 42.35 27.32 -1.27
CA ASN A 487 41.61 28.53 -0.89
C ASN A 487 42.40 29.46 0.07
N PRO A 488 43.57 29.99 -0.32
CA PRO A 488 44.50 30.66 0.61
C PRO A 488 43.96 31.97 1.20
N ALA A 489 43.12 32.70 0.47
CA ALA A 489 42.51 33.95 0.96
C ALA A 489 41.41 33.68 2.00
N ARG A 490 40.53 32.71 1.73
CA ARG A 490 39.46 32.29 2.66
C ARG A 490 40.04 31.61 3.89
N ALA A 491 41.04 30.75 3.73
CA ALA A 491 41.72 30.08 4.84
C ALA A 491 42.36 31.07 5.83
N LYS A 492 43.00 32.14 5.34
CA LYS A 492 43.55 33.19 6.21
C LYS A 492 42.48 33.98 6.97
N ALA A 493 41.32 34.17 6.35
CA ALA A 493 40.22 34.92 6.95
C ALA A 493 39.46 34.09 7.99
N LEU A 494 39.16 32.82 7.67
CA LEU A 494 38.37 31.92 8.49
C LEU A 494 39.20 31.22 9.57
N PHE A 495 40.44 30.84 9.27
CA PHE A 495 41.33 30.11 10.19
C PHE A 495 42.65 30.87 10.47
N PRO A 496 42.65 32.07 11.08
CA PRO A 496 43.85 32.90 11.19
C PRO A 496 44.97 32.25 12.03
N SER A 497 44.62 31.57 13.12
CA SER A 497 45.55 30.87 14.02
C SER A 497 46.09 29.60 13.38
N LEU A 498 45.19 28.72 12.92
CA LEU A 498 45.52 27.44 12.29
C LEU A 498 46.28 27.60 10.98
N TYR A 499 46.00 28.63 10.18
CA TYR A 499 46.75 28.89 8.95
C TYR A 499 48.19 29.35 9.23
N ARG A 500 48.42 30.12 10.31
CA ARG A 500 49.79 30.48 10.77
C ARG A 500 50.52 29.25 11.31
N ASN A 501 49.79 28.41 12.03
CA ASN A 501 50.30 27.22 12.71
C ASN A 501 50.17 25.94 11.88
N LYS A 502 49.96 26.05 10.56
CA LYS A 502 49.72 24.90 9.66
C LYS A 502 50.80 23.82 9.71
N HIS A 503 52.02 24.16 10.16
CA HIS A 503 53.12 23.22 10.35
C HIS A 503 52.83 22.17 11.44
N HIS A 504 51.97 22.47 12.42
CA HIS A 504 51.53 21.54 13.45
C HIS A 504 50.55 20.48 12.96
N LEU A 505 49.97 20.67 11.77
CA LEU A 505 49.09 19.70 11.12
C LEU A 505 49.85 18.65 10.31
N TYR A 506 51.16 18.83 10.11
CA TYR A 506 52.00 17.86 9.41
C TYR A 506 52.59 16.88 10.43
N ASP A 507 52.62 15.60 10.08
CA ASP A 507 53.39 14.59 10.81
C ASP A 507 54.86 14.68 10.37
N GLU A 508 55.77 14.99 11.30
CA GLU A 508 57.21 15.12 11.02
C GLU A 508 57.79 13.82 10.42
N ASP A 509 57.26 12.66 10.83
CA ASP A 509 57.66 11.35 10.31
C ASP A 509 57.22 11.17 8.84
N GLU A 510 56.06 11.71 8.45
CA GLU A 510 55.53 11.61 7.08
C GLU A 510 56.17 12.64 6.14
N ILE A 511 56.57 13.80 6.64
CA ILE A 511 57.41 14.73 5.85
C ILE A 511 58.71 14.01 5.48
N VAL A 512 59.34 13.31 6.42
CA VAL A 512 60.57 12.54 6.16
C VAL A 512 60.27 11.40 5.18
N GLU A 513 59.21 10.61 5.38
CA GLU A 513 58.87 9.49 4.49
C GLU A 513 58.46 9.95 3.08
N ASN A 514 57.75 11.07 2.94
CA ASN A 514 57.41 11.65 1.63
C ASN A 514 58.63 12.30 0.95
N ILE A 515 59.58 12.85 1.71
CA ILE A 515 60.87 13.28 1.17
C ILE A 515 61.66 12.05 0.70
N GLU A 516 61.72 10.98 1.48
CA GLU A 516 62.38 9.72 1.09
C GLU A 516 61.74 9.10 -0.16
N ARG A 517 60.40 9.04 -0.25
CA ARG A 517 59.69 8.55 -1.44
C ARG A 517 59.88 9.47 -2.65
N ALA A 518 59.91 10.79 -2.46
CA ALA A 518 60.22 11.74 -3.53
C ALA A 518 61.68 11.60 -3.98
N GLU A 519 62.62 11.34 -3.07
CA GLU A 519 64.01 11.02 -3.39
C GLU A 519 64.14 9.69 -4.12
N GLN A 520 63.47 8.63 -3.67
CA GLN A 520 63.42 7.33 -4.34
C GLN A 520 62.78 7.43 -5.74
N LEU A 521 61.71 8.22 -5.90
CA LEU A 521 61.12 8.50 -7.21
C LEU A 521 62.10 9.28 -8.09
N ASN A 522 62.78 10.30 -7.55
CA ASN A 522 63.81 11.04 -8.28
C ASN A 522 65.02 10.15 -8.65
N GLU A 523 65.39 9.19 -7.81
CA GLU A 523 66.42 8.18 -8.09
C GLU A 523 65.96 7.22 -9.18
N LEU A 524 64.72 6.73 -9.13
CA LEU A 524 64.11 5.92 -10.20
C LEU A 524 64.07 6.69 -11.53
N LEU A 525 63.62 7.95 -11.50
CA LEU A 525 63.62 8.82 -12.67
C LEU A 525 65.03 9.00 -13.24
N LYS A 526 66.04 9.21 -12.39
CA LYS A 526 67.45 9.26 -12.82
C LYS A 526 67.97 7.92 -13.35
N HIS A 527 67.59 6.80 -12.72
CA HIS A 527 68.04 5.46 -13.10
C HIS A 527 67.56 5.06 -14.50
N TYR A 528 66.32 5.42 -14.85
CA TYR A 528 65.75 5.23 -16.17
C TYR A 528 65.98 6.43 -17.11
N ASN A 529 66.70 7.45 -16.66
CA ASN A 529 67.05 8.68 -17.39
C ASN A 529 65.86 9.45 -17.97
N VAL A 530 64.81 9.60 -17.16
CA VAL A 530 63.53 10.23 -17.49
C VAL A 530 63.23 11.35 -16.50
N LYS A 531 62.47 12.37 -16.93
CA LYS A 531 62.18 13.56 -16.11
C LYS A 531 60.79 13.56 -15.50
N THR A 532 59.91 12.68 -15.99
CA THR A 532 58.52 12.59 -15.53
C THR A 532 58.10 11.13 -15.36
N VAL A 533 57.09 10.91 -14.52
CA VAL A 533 56.50 9.58 -14.30
C VAL A 533 55.93 8.99 -15.60
N ALA A 534 55.41 9.82 -16.50
CA ALA A 534 54.92 9.39 -17.81
C ALA A 534 56.04 8.84 -18.71
N GLU A 535 57.20 9.49 -18.72
CA GLU A 535 58.38 9.00 -19.44
C GLU A 535 58.94 7.71 -18.81
N LEU A 536 58.85 7.56 -17.48
CA LEU A 536 59.21 6.32 -16.77
C LEU A 536 58.36 5.13 -17.21
N HIS A 537 57.04 5.31 -17.32
CA HIS A 537 56.15 4.29 -17.90
C HIS A 537 56.58 3.89 -19.30
N THR A 538 56.91 4.88 -20.14
CA THR A 538 57.35 4.64 -21.52
C THR A 538 58.70 3.90 -21.61
N ALA A 539 59.60 4.14 -20.66
CA ALA A 539 60.91 3.49 -20.57
C ALA A 539 60.81 2.04 -20.07
N ILE A 540 59.91 1.78 -19.12
CA ILE A 540 59.61 0.44 -18.62
C ILE A 540 58.92 -0.39 -19.73
N GLU A 541 57.94 0.19 -20.44
CA GLU A 541 57.28 -0.43 -21.61
C GLU A 541 58.25 -0.78 -22.76
N LYS A 542 59.39 -0.08 -22.87
CA LYS A 542 60.44 -0.40 -23.85
C LYS A 542 61.38 -1.53 -23.41
N GLN A 543 61.49 -1.80 -22.11
CA GLN A 543 62.37 -2.86 -21.57
C GLN A 543 61.64 -4.19 -21.37
N THR A 544 60.34 -4.18 -21.11
CA THR A 544 59.51 -5.38 -21.13
C THR A 544 59.03 -5.66 -22.54
N GLY A 545 59.82 -6.42 -23.30
CA GLY A 545 59.38 -6.95 -24.59
C GLY A 545 58.09 -7.74 -24.45
N GLY A 546 56.98 -7.16 -24.95
CA GLY A 546 55.75 -7.88 -25.30
C GLY A 546 54.70 -8.07 -24.20
N SER A 547 53.98 -7.00 -23.86
CA SER A 547 52.60 -7.12 -23.35
C SER A 547 51.72 -6.17 -24.15
N LYS A 548 51.35 -6.58 -25.36
CA LYS A 548 50.15 -6.01 -25.99
C LYS A 548 48.96 -6.59 -25.22
N LEU A 549 48.14 -5.71 -24.65
CA LEU A 549 46.83 -6.09 -24.14
C LEU A 549 46.12 -6.95 -25.20
N LEU A 550 45.59 -8.11 -24.79
CA LEU A 550 44.88 -9.04 -25.66
C LEU A 550 43.64 -8.33 -26.23
N PRO A 551 43.42 -8.38 -27.57
CA PRO A 551 42.16 -7.95 -28.14
C PRO A 551 41.04 -8.91 -27.71
N VAL A 552 39.79 -8.45 -27.72
CA VAL A 552 38.64 -9.34 -27.50
C VAL A 552 38.26 -9.94 -28.85
N THR A 553 38.72 -11.15 -29.14
CA THR A 553 38.38 -11.92 -30.36
C THR A 553 37.71 -13.24 -30.00
N GLU A 554 37.05 -13.86 -30.98
CA GLU A 554 36.31 -15.12 -30.82
C GLU A 554 37.24 -16.27 -30.40
N GLU A 555 38.45 -16.30 -30.95
CA GLU A 555 39.46 -17.31 -30.64
C GLU A 555 40.04 -17.15 -29.22
N ILE A 556 40.15 -15.91 -28.73
CA ILE A 556 40.61 -15.67 -27.35
C ILE A 556 39.51 -16.05 -26.35
N ILE A 557 38.24 -15.74 -26.66
CA ILE A 557 37.09 -16.18 -25.86
C ILE A 557 37.03 -17.71 -25.80
N ALA A 558 37.25 -18.38 -26.94
CA ALA A 558 37.34 -19.84 -27.00
C ALA A 558 38.52 -20.38 -26.18
N SER A 559 39.69 -19.73 -26.27
CA SER A 559 40.86 -20.11 -25.48
C SER A 559 40.63 -19.97 -23.97
N LEU A 560 39.85 -18.98 -23.53
CA LEU A 560 39.42 -18.81 -22.13
C LEU A 560 38.36 -19.82 -21.70
N GLY A 561 37.60 -20.38 -22.64
CA GLY A 561 36.56 -21.39 -22.38
C GLY A 561 35.21 -20.78 -22.02
N ILE A 562 35.08 -19.48 -22.25
CA ILE A 562 33.90 -18.70 -21.89
C ILE A 562 32.86 -18.86 -22.98
N THR A 563 31.67 -19.30 -22.59
CA THR A 563 30.61 -19.66 -23.53
C THR A 563 29.40 -18.74 -23.48
N SER A 564 29.39 -17.75 -22.59
CA SER A 564 28.29 -16.79 -22.43
C SER A 564 28.73 -15.40 -21.97
N VAL A 565 27.83 -14.42 -22.12
CA VAL A 565 28.04 -13.02 -21.68
C VAL A 565 28.12 -12.94 -20.14
N GLU A 566 27.36 -13.77 -19.45
CA GLU A 566 27.33 -13.86 -17.99
C GLU A 566 28.68 -14.35 -17.45
N GLU A 567 29.22 -15.43 -18.02
CA GLU A 567 30.54 -15.97 -17.68
C GLU A 567 31.65 -14.95 -17.98
N TRP A 568 31.55 -14.21 -19.09
CA TRP A 568 32.50 -13.14 -19.41
C TRP A 568 32.52 -12.03 -18.35
N LYS A 569 31.35 -11.60 -17.88
CA LYS A 569 31.26 -10.56 -16.84
C LYS A 569 31.85 -11.05 -15.52
N MET A 570 31.56 -12.29 -15.13
CA MET A 570 32.16 -12.91 -13.94
C MET A 570 33.67 -13.03 -14.07
N ALA A 571 34.17 -13.42 -15.25
CA ALA A 571 35.61 -13.54 -15.50
C ALA A 571 36.35 -12.20 -15.33
N LEU A 572 35.75 -11.09 -15.76
CA LEU A 572 36.32 -9.75 -15.61
C LEU A 572 36.24 -9.17 -14.18
N GLU A 573 35.62 -9.85 -13.22
CA GLU A 573 35.73 -9.48 -11.80
C GLU A 573 37.14 -9.78 -11.24
N ASP A 574 37.85 -10.75 -11.83
CA ASP A 574 39.25 -11.02 -11.51
C ASP A 574 40.14 -9.89 -12.06
N LYS A 575 40.79 -9.16 -11.14
CA LYS A 575 41.66 -8.02 -11.48
C LYS A 575 42.88 -8.43 -12.30
N ASN A 576 43.40 -9.65 -12.13
CA ASN A 576 44.55 -10.17 -12.87
C ASN A 576 44.14 -10.56 -14.29
N LEU A 577 43.00 -11.23 -14.45
CA LEU A 577 42.47 -11.55 -15.78
C LEU A 577 42.09 -10.27 -16.55
N LYS A 578 41.41 -9.33 -15.90
CA LYS A 578 41.01 -8.04 -16.47
C LYS A 578 42.21 -7.21 -16.97
N ALA A 579 43.37 -7.33 -16.32
CA ALA A 579 44.59 -6.63 -16.71
C ALA A 579 45.21 -7.14 -18.01
N LEU A 580 44.80 -8.31 -18.50
CA LEU A 580 45.31 -8.89 -19.76
C LEU A 580 44.63 -8.32 -21.02
N PHE A 581 43.47 -7.63 -20.91
CA PHE A 581 42.63 -7.24 -22.05
C PHE A 581 42.60 -5.72 -22.30
N ALA A 582 42.45 -5.33 -23.57
CA ALA A 582 42.28 -3.92 -23.94
C ALA A 582 40.92 -3.37 -23.49
N HIS A 583 40.90 -2.18 -22.88
CA HIS A 583 39.69 -1.57 -22.28
C HIS A 583 38.59 -1.16 -23.29
N GLU A 584 38.83 -1.29 -24.59
CA GLU A 584 37.98 -0.70 -25.64
C GLU A 584 37.04 -1.70 -26.34
N SER A 585 37.00 -2.98 -25.95
CA SER A 585 36.20 -4.00 -26.65
C SER A 585 35.30 -4.81 -25.71
N THR A 586 34.01 -4.86 -26.03
CA THR A 586 33.03 -5.74 -25.36
C THR A 586 32.64 -6.85 -26.34
N PRO A 587 32.63 -8.13 -25.92
CA PRO A 587 32.26 -9.22 -26.81
C PRO A 587 30.80 -9.10 -27.28
N THR A 588 30.51 -9.49 -28.51
CA THR A 588 29.14 -9.62 -29.02
C THR A 588 28.61 -11.04 -28.79
N ALA A 589 27.28 -11.21 -28.84
CA ALA A 589 26.65 -12.53 -28.66
C ALA A 589 27.13 -13.56 -29.70
N ASP A 590 27.37 -13.13 -30.94
CA ASP A 590 27.84 -14.00 -32.03
C ASP A 590 29.23 -14.58 -31.75
N MET A 591 30.09 -13.83 -31.06
CA MET A 591 31.43 -14.27 -30.69
C MET A 591 31.41 -15.45 -29.71
N PHE A 592 30.41 -15.52 -28.82
CA PHE A 592 30.25 -16.65 -27.90
C PHE A 592 29.74 -17.90 -28.61
N VAL A 593 28.83 -17.74 -29.58
CA VAL A 593 28.35 -18.85 -30.41
C VAL A 593 29.51 -19.45 -31.23
N TYR A 594 30.37 -18.58 -31.77
CA TYR A 594 31.57 -19.03 -32.48
C TYR A 594 32.59 -19.69 -31.54
N ALA A 595 32.81 -19.11 -30.34
CA ALA A 595 33.72 -19.69 -29.36
C ALA A 595 33.28 -21.09 -28.89
N GLN A 596 31.98 -21.30 -28.66
CA GLN A 596 31.42 -22.63 -28.37
C GLN A 596 31.70 -23.63 -29.51
N THR A 597 31.58 -23.17 -30.75
CA THR A 597 31.87 -23.99 -31.93
C THR A 597 33.35 -24.40 -31.96
N LEU A 598 34.27 -23.46 -31.72
CA LEU A 598 35.71 -23.75 -31.67
C LEU A 598 36.09 -24.73 -30.55
N ILE A 599 35.50 -24.59 -29.37
CA ILE A 599 35.73 -25.51 -28.24
C ILE A 599 35.22 -26.91 -28.59
N GLN A 600 34.04 -27.02 -29.22
CA GLN A 600 33.51 -28.31 -29.64
C GLN A 600 34.38 -28.96 -30.72
N HIS A 601 34.84 -28.18 -31.71
CA HIS A 601 35.76 -28.67 -32.73
C HIS A 601 37.07 -29.21 -32.12
N ALA A 602 37.65 -28.48 -31.16
CA ALA A 602 38.86 -28.93 -30.47
C ALA A 602 38.63 -30.26 -29.73
N LYS A 603 37.51 -30.41 -29.02
CA LYS A 603 37.12 -31.68 -28.38
C LYS A 603 36.98 -32.82 -29.39
N ASP A 604 36.25 -32.58 -30.47
CA ASP A 604 36.01 -33.61 -31.49
C ASP A 604 37.33 -34.06 -32.13
N ASN A 605 38.23 -33.12 -32.42
CA ASN A 605 39.55 -33.42 -32.97
C ASN A 605 40.42 -34.20 -31.98
N VAL A 606 40.41 -33.83 -30.70
CA VAL A 606 41.14 -34.54 -29.65
C VAL A 606 40.60 -35.94 -29.45
N VAL A 607 39.28 -36.11 -29.34
CA VAL A 607 38.65 -37.43 -29.22
C VAL A 607 38.94 -38.29 -30.45
N ALA A 608 38.86 -37.71 -31.66
CA ALA A 608 39.19 -38.42 -32.89
C ALA A 608 40.66 -38.87 -32.90
N HIS A 609 41.58 -38.03 -32.42
CA HIS A 609 43.00 -38.37 -32.30
C HIS A 609 43.24 -39.46 -31.25
N LEU A 610 42.64 -39.34 -30.06
CA LEU A 610 42.77 -40.35 -28.99
C LEU A 610 42.25 -41.72 -29.44
N ARG A 611 41.19 -41.78 -30.26
CA ARG A 611 40.70 -43.05 -30.85
C ARG A 611 41.69 -43.74 -31.78
N THR A 612 42.68 -43.01 -32.31
CA THR A 612 43.73 -43.60 -33.16
C THR A 612 44.87 -44.22 -32.34
N LEU A 613 44.88 -44.02 -31.02
CA LEU A 613 45.92 -44.48 -30.13
C LEU A 613 45.42 -45.70 -29.33
N ASP A 614 46.06 -46.85 -29.51
CA ASP A 614 45.70 -48.10 -28.83
C ASP A 614 45.86 -48.04 -27.29
N GLU A 615 46.54 -47.01 -26.79
CA GLU A 615 46.77 -46.78 -25.36
C GLU A 615 45.58 -46.13 -24.65
N TYR A 616 44.58 -45.62 -25.38
CA TYR A 616 43.44 -44.90 -24.80
C TYR A 616 42.14 -45.69 -25.00
N ASP A 617 41.41 -45.91 -23.91
CA ASP A 617 40.03 -46.42 -23.92
C ASP A 617 39.07 -45.29 -23.56
N LEU A 618 38.14 -45.00 -24.48
CA LEU A 618 37.15 -43.93 -24.39
C LEU A 618 35.72 -44.47 -24.23
N SER A 619 35.55 -45.75 -23.92
CA SER A 619 34.24 -46.41 -23.87
C SER A 619 33.31 -45.83 -22.80
N ASP A 620 33.88 -45.35 -21.70
CA ASP A 620 33.17 -44.76 -20.56
C ASP A 620 33.34 -43.23 -20.48
N MET A 621 33.75 -42.58 -21.58
CA MET A 621 34.05 -41.14 -21.62
C MET A 621 32.78 -40.29 -21.41
N ASP A 622 32.87 -39.31 -20.51
CA ASP A 622 31.80 -38.34 -20.22
C ASP A 622 32.35 -36.91 -20.11
N GLU A 623 31.51 -35.91 -20.44
CA GLU A 623 31.87 -34.49 -20.36
C GLU A 623 31.48 -33.92 -18.98
N THR A 624 32.43 -33.79 -18.07
CA THR A 624 32.16 -33.29 -16.70
C THR A 624 32.16 -31.77 -16.62
N ALA A 625 32.81 -31.08 -17.57
CA ALA A 625 32.74 -29.64 -17.76
C ALA A 625 32.97 -29.31 -19.24
N VAL A 626 32.74 -28.04 -19.62
CA VAL A 626 32.79 -27.56 -21.03
C VAL A 626 34.07 -28.00 -21.76
N THR A 627 35.20 -28.03 -21.06
CA THR A 627 36.54 -28.36 -21.58
C THR A 627 37.17 -29.59 -20.90
N VAL A 628 36.42 -30.36 -20.10
CA VAL A 628 36.96 -31.48 -19.31
C VAL A 628 36.24 -32.79 -19.66
N LEU A 629 37.03 -33.78 -20.06
CA LEU A 629 36.60 -35.16 -20.33
C LEU A 629 37.05 -36.06 -19.17
N ALA A 630 36.12 -36.82 -18.61
CA ALA A 630 36.38 -37.85 -17.60
C ALA A 630 36.02 -39.23 -18.14
N GLY A 631 36.35 -40.30 -17.39
CA GLY A 631 36.06 -41.68 -17.80
C GLY A 631 36.96 -42.22 -18.92
N VAL A 632 38.05 -41.50 -19.24
CA VAL A 632 39.08 -41.93 -20.18
C VAL A 632 40.12 -42.77 -19.45
N LYS A 633 40.50 -43.92 -20.02
CA LYS A 633 41.60 -44.74 -19.48
C LYS A 633 42.83 -44.67 -20.38
N HIS A 634 43.93 -44.18 -19.85
CA HIS A 634 45.24 -44.28 -20.49
C HIS A 634 46.02 -45.46 -19.91
N ASN A 635 46.29 -46.48 -20.73
CA ASN A 635 46.95 -47.73 -20.31
C ASN A 635 46.29 -48.41 -19.09
N GLY A 636 44.95 -48.36 -19.02
CA GLY A 636 44.15 -48.96 -17.94
C GLY A 636 44.07 -48.14 -16.64
N ARG A 637 44.62 -46.92 -16.61
CA ARG A 637 44.45 -45.96 -15.50
C ARG A 637 43.47 -44.88 -15.88
N ASP A 638 42.57 -44.54 -14.96
CA ASP A 638 41.63 -43.44 -15.16
C ASP A 638 42.39 -42.11 -15.21
N VAL A 639 42.16 -41.32 -16.24
CA VAL A 639 42.80 -40.02 -16.48
C VAL A 639 41.73 -39.01 -16.86
N GLN A 640 41.81 -37.82 -16.28
CA GLN A 640 40.99 -36.68 -16.69
C GLN A 640 41.71 -35.84 -17.73
N ILE A 641 41.01 -35.50 -18.81
CA ILE A 641 41.58 -34.77 -19.94
C ILE A 641 40.98 -33.37 -20.02
N VAL A 642 41.82 -32.35 -19.91
CA VAL A 642 41.46 -30.96 -20.20
C VAL A 642 41.78 -30.68 -21.67
N VAL A 643 40.80 -30.20 -22.43
CA VAL A 643 40.93 -29.90 -23.86
C VAL A 643 40.85 -28.39 -24.09
N ARG A 644 41.83 -27.84 -24.84
CA ARG A 644 41.86 -26.41 -25.17
C ARG A 644 42.21 -26.13 -26.64
N PRO A 645 41.50 -25.22 -27.33
CA PRO A 645 42.00 -24.66 -28.58
C PRO A 645 43.16 -23.69 -28.29
N ALA A 646 44.22 -23.76 -29.09
CA ALA A 646 45.32 -22.81 -29.02
C ALA A 646 44.95 -21.51 -29.74
N TYR A 647 45.37 -20.39 -29.18
CA TYR A 647 45.36 -19.08 -29.81
C TYR A 647 46.80 -18.57 -29.97
N ASP A 648 47.24 -18.32 -31.20
CA ASP A 648 48.61 -17.86 -31.52
C ASP A 648 49.71 -18.69 -30.84
N GLY A 649 49.52 -20.01 -30.76
CA GLY A 649 50.45 -20.93 -30.09
C GLY A 649 50.42 -20.90 -28.56
N THR A 650 49.44 -20.21 -27.96
CA THR A 650 49.24 -20.09 -26.51
C THR A 650 47.90 -20.68 -26.07
N VAL A 651 47.81 -21.05 -24.79
CA VAL A 651 46.57 -21.54 -24.16
C VAL A 651 46.36 -20.77 -22.88
N ILE A 652 45.13 -20.30 -22.64
CA ILE A 652 44.77 -19.55 -21.43
C ILE A 652 43.86 -20.42 -20.57
N ILE A 653 44.31 -20.78 -19.36
CA ILE A 653 43.51 -21.57 -18.41
C ILE A 653 42.96 -20.64 -17.35
N TYR A 654 41.63 -20.58 -17.24
CA TYR A 654 40.94 -19.66 -16.34
C TYR A 654 40.06 -20.38 -15.32
N TYR A 655 39.31 -21.41 -15.72
CA TYR A 655 38.33 -22.01 -14.82
C TYR A 655 39.00 -22.79 -13.71
N GLN A 656 38.54 -22.57 -12.47
CA GLN A 656 38.99 -23.31 -11.30
C GLN A 656 38.83 -24.83 -11.50
N SER A 657 37.76 -25.28 -12.16
CA SER A 657 37.55 -26.71 -12.45
C SER A 657 38.65 -27.33 -13.31
N GLU A 658 39.30 -26.56 -14.19
CA GLU A 658 40.41 -27.06 -14.99
C GLU A 658 41.72 -27.03 -14.21
N GLN A 659 41.92 -25.98 -13.41
CA GLN A 659 43.07 -25.88 -12.52
C GLN A 659 43.06 -27.03 -11.49
N ASP A 660 41.89 -27.31 -10.90
CA ASP A 660 41.69 -28.41 -9.97
C ASP A 660 42.03 -29.75 -10.64
N VAL A 661 41.55 -30.00 -11.86
CA VAL A 661 41.87 -31.22 -12.63
C VAL A 661 43.38 -31.35 -12.88
N LEU A 662 44.03 -30.24 -13.26
CA LEU A 662 45.47 -30.21 -13.52
C LEU A 662 46.34 -30.26 -12.24
N ASP A 663 45.74 -30.16 -11.06
CA ASP A 663 46.43 -30.30 -9.77
C ASP A 663 46.45 -31.76 -9.26
N TYR A 664 45.55 -32.62 -9.74
CA TYR A 664 45.53 -34.05 -9.40
C TYR A 664 46.61 -34.85 -10.13
N GLU A 665 47.04 -36.01 -9.61
CA GLU A 665 48.15 -36.79 -10.21
C GLU A 665 47.86 -37.34 -11.61
N ASP A 666 46.60 -37.74 -11.89
CA ASP A 666 46.23 -38.45 -13.12
C ASP A 666 45.44 -37.53 -14.09
N HIS A 667 46.13 -36.54 -14.66
CA HIS A 667 45.56 -35.59 -15.62
C HIS A 667 46.36 -35.47 -16.93
N GLU A 668 45.69 -34.99 -17.97
CA GLU A 668 46.32 -34.62 -19.23
C GLU A 668 45.76 -33.32 -19.80
N LEU A 669 46.64 -32.45 -20.28
CA LEU A 669 46.26 -31.27 -21.06
C LEU A 669 46.47 -31.56 -22.55
N TRP A 670 45.39 -31.57 -23.32
CA TRP A 670 45.41 -31.75 -24.77
C TRP A 670 45.02 -30.46 -25.47
N VAL A 671 45.80 -30.09 -26.49
CA VAL A 671 45.64 -28.83 -27.19
C VAL A 671 45.47 -29.08 -28.68
N ASP A 672 44.43 -28.48 -29.25
CA ASP A 672 44.23 -28.39 -30.70
C ASP A 672 44.76 -27.05 -31.20
N THR A 673 45.77 -27.08 -32.06
CA THR A 673 46.35 -25.86 -32.65
C THR A 673 45.66 -25.44 -33.96
N GLY A 674 44.68 -26.21 -34.42
CA GLY A 674 44.08 -26.11 -35.76
C GLY A 674 44.92 -26.76 -36.86
N ALA A 675 46.23 -26.96 -36.64
CA ALA A 675 47.12 -27.70 -37.54
C ALA A 675 47.42 -29.12 -37.05
N ASP A 676 47.47 -29.31 -35.73
CA ASP A 676 47.70 -30.59 -35.08
C ASP A 676 47.11 -30.62 -33.67
N VAL A 677 46.84 -31.84 -33.20
CA VAL A 677 46.43 -32.12 -31.82
C VAL A 677 47.61 -32.73 -31.07
N ARG A 678 47.95 -32.19 -29.91
CA ARG A 678 49.07 -32.70 -29.11
C ARG A 678 48.84 -32.58 -27.60
N ARG A 679 49.45 -33.49 -26.85
CA ARG A 679 49.50 -33.44 -25.38
C ARG A 679 50.58 -32.47 -24.91
N ILE A 680 50.22 -31.58 -24.00
CA ILE A 680 51.14 -30.66 -23.31
C ILE A 680 51.44 -31.23 -21.92
N THR A 681 52.73 -31.33 -21.59
CA THR A 681 53.21 -31.82 -20.29
C THR A 681 53.86 -30.68 -19.51
N PHE A 682 53.94 -30.80 -18.19
CA PHE A 682 54.65 -29.82 -17.35
C PHE A 682 56.10 -29.59 -17.82
N GLY A 683 56.80 -30.65 -18.24
CA GLY A 683 58.14 -30.53 -18.82
C GLY A 683 58.19 -29.75 -20.14
N HIS A 684 57.12 -29.78 -20.94
CA HIS A 684 56.99 -28.95 -22.13
C HIS A 684 56.82 -27.47 -21.77
N ILE A 685 56.02 -27.18 -20.75
CA ILE A 685 55.80 -25.82 -20.24
C ILE A 685 57.11 -25.23 -19.73
N LEU A 686 57.83 -25.93 -18.84
CA LEU A 686 59.12 -25.46 -18.28
C LEU A 686 60.17 -25.14 -19.36
N LYS A 687 60.22 -25.93 -20.43
CA LYS A 687 61.16 -25.70 -21.54
C LYS A 687 60.78 -24.49 -22.38
N THR A 688 59.49 -24.31 -22.66
CA THR A 688 59.00 -23.26 -23.55
C THR A 688 58.97 -21.90 -22.86
N THR A 689 58.73 -21.85 -21.55
CA THR A 689 58.70 -20.62 -20.75
C THR A 689 60.04 -20.26 -20.10
N GLU A 690 61.10 -21.03 -20.37
CA GLU A 690 62.44 -20.86 -19.81
C GLU A 690 62.50 -20.80 -18.26
N ILE A 691 61.50 -21.37 -17.57
CA ILE A 691 61.45 -21.40 -16.10
C ILE A 691 62.51 -22.37 -15.57
N ARG A 692 63.62 -21.81 -15.05
CA ARG A 692 64.71 -22.58 -14.43
C ARG A 692 64.65 -22.64 -12.91
N ARG A 693 63.80 -21.82 -12.29
CA ARG A 693 63.60 -21.74 -10.85
C ARG A 693 62.14 -21.38 -10.58
N PHE A 694 61.48 -22.15 -9.73
CA PHE A 694 60.11 -21.91 -9.27
C PHE A 694 60.05 -22.11 -7.74
N PRO A 695 59.19 -21.37 -7.03
CA PRO A 695 58.95 -21.60 -5.61
C PRO A 695 58.21 -22.93 -5.41
N ILE A 696 58.56 -23.66 -4.34
CA ILE A 696 57.80 -24.81 -3.83
C ILE A 696 57.10 -24.36 -2.55
#